data_AF-A0A5E7KE38-F1
#
_entry.id   AF-A0A5E7KE38-F1
#
_cell.length_a   1.000
_cell.length_b   1.000
_cell.length_c   1.000
_cell.angle_alpha   90.00
_cell.angle_beta   90.00
_cell.angle_gamma   90.00
#
_symmetry.space_group_name_H-M   'P 1'
#
loop_
_entity.id
_entity.type
_entity.pdbx_description
1 polymer ?
#
loop_
_entity_poly.entity_id
_entity_poly.type
_entity_poly.pdbx_seq_one_letter_code
_entity_poly.pdbx_strand_id
1 'polypeptide(L)'
;MFTRNWPRHLLCLSLSLPLGSALACGPDFPMRLLDNRGQSLAELPEGNFSFEISRLGHAINGLKNVTAGVDYSDVPDAVALRDQAEQAGLSAEQQVLVKHLRSLTDARQVESEGAQLPPELRLYLAGAVAFAAGDPALAAGYFKKVLALPAEQRASRSTWAAYSLGRALFAMSAEANAAPDLLEQSRDAFEQTRQLSIDGFSDPLELGVASLGEEARVVRTAGDWNRAIELYATQNLHGSAVGYTSLKLLMADLMTLPDDQVAELLKGQPVQQLVTASLISRLGWSFGDQPPNEQKMIKLLQNSTRGSLENADRLAAMNYQQGDYASAKAFLEQAGDGGLAWWLRAKLAVREGDKSAAAAAYAKAAQAFPQNESWGERRTPDFDYETLQPKCRVEGESAILALQRGDYLQAFDQLYRSQSIYWFDAATVAERVLTLEELKHYVDTQVPAPPPLSQQDRDNYVPLPVAASLRNLLGRRLLREGHYEQASAYFDNDGLRHKAKLYGEQRLAADSAWWPTRRAAALFNAAWTAREWGMDILGYEMAPDYATFGGNYILENTELKVGPLVAEDEVKRQQASAAQPDQRYHYRFVATALASKAADNLPHTSQAFAAVLCEASGWNSSLEEQSAIYQRYVKEGPYVEWAADFGHQCPYPDFENADKRYVTQVTDAARSALRPYKMPLQVGSVVAFAVAALLMFKRCRRKAQ
;
A
#
# COMPACT_ATOMS: atom_id res chain seq x y z
N MET A 1 -40.61 44.95 19.85
CA MET A 1 -41.75 44.16 19.33
C MET A 1 -41.42 42.69 19.48
N PHE A 2 -42.32 41.94 20.11
CA PHE A 2 -42.18 40.55 20.54
C PHE A 2 -42.26 39.53 19.39
N THR A 3 -41.93 38.28 19.78
CA THR A 3 -42.24 36.96 19.19
C THR A 3 -41.12 36.34 18.36
N ARG A 4 -40.80 35.04 18.46
CA ARG A 4 -41.61 33.90 18.92
C ARG A 4 -40.74 32.71 19.36
N ASN A 5 -41.18 32.05 20.41
CA ASN A 5 -40.65 30.81 20.99
C ASN A 5 -40.43 29.71 19.92
N TRP A 6 -39.20 29.22 19.80
CA TRP A 6 -38.93 27.91 19.20
C TRP A 6 -38.99 26.86 20.32
N PRO A 7 -39.77 25.78 20.20
CA PRO A 7 -39.90 24.81 21.27
C PRO A 7 -38.59 24.04 21.45
N ARG A 8 -38.07 24.07 22.68
CA ARG A 8 -36.90 23.32 23.19
C ARG A 8 -37.00 21.79 23.02
N HIS A 9 -38.08 21.28 22.40
CA HIS A 9 -38.35 19.87 22.22
C HIS A 9 -37.83 19.30 20.88
N LEU A 10 -37.37 20.13 19.95
CA LEU A 10 -36.74 19.64 18.70
C LEU A 10 -35.26 19.27 18.86
N LEU A 11 -34.59 19.76 19.91
CA LEU A 11 -33.19 19.40 20.22
C LEU A 11 -33.06 18.05 20.97
N CYS A 12 -34.15 17.54 21.54
CA CYS A 12 -34.13 16.27 22.27
C CYS A 12 -34.48 15.05 21.39
N LEU A 13 -35.01 15.26 20.17
CA LEU A 13 -35.30 14.17 19.21
C LEU A 13 -34.12 13.86 18.28
N SER A 14 -33.09 14.71 18.23
CA SER A 14 -31.84 14.41 17.52
C SER A 14 -30.81 13.64 18.38
N LEU A 15 -31.07 13.46 19.67
CA LEU A 15 -30.19 12.76 20.62
C LEU A 15 -30.62 11.32 20.91
N SER A 16 -31.70 10.84 20.28
CA SER A 16 -32.27 9.49 20.46
C SER A 16 -32.15 8.59 19.23
N LEU A 17 -31.40 8.99 18.20
CA LEU A 17 -30.83 8.02 17.28
C LEU A 17 -29.81 7.20 18.07
N PRO A 18 -29.84 5.86 18.02
CA PRO A 18 -28.74 5.08 18.56
C PRO A 18 -27.52 5.58 17.81
N LEU A 19 -26.59 6.20 18.54
CA LEU A 19 -25.19 6.24 18.16
C LEU A 19 -24.75 4.77 18.16
N GLY A 20 -25.16 4.03 17.12
CA GLY A 20 -24.53 2.79 16.76
C GLY A 20 -23.06 3.13 16.71
N SER A 21 -22.27 2.38 17.47
CA SER A 21 -20.83 2.53 17.60
C SER A 21 -20.28 3.01 16.27
N ALA A 22 -20.01 4.31 16.17
CA ALA A 22 -19.26 4.82 15.04
C ALA A 22 -17.88 4.22 15.26
N LEU A 23 -17.67 3.03 14.69
CA LEU A 23 -16.35 2.54 14.38
C LEU A 23 -15.75 3.68 13.58
N ALA A 24 -14.93 4.48 14.25
CA ALA A 24 -14.11 5.46 13.58
C ALA A 24 -13.19 4.63 12.69
N CYS A 25 -13.63 4.35 11.46
CA CYS A 25 -12.77 3.87 10.40
C CYS A 25 -11.83 5.03 10.08
N GLY A 26 -10.81 5.21 10.92
CA GLY A 26 -9.60 5.92 10.52
C GLY A 26 -9.00 5.21 9.32
N PRO A 27 -8.17 5.90 8.52
CA PRO A 27 -7.46 5.24 7.44
C PRO A 27 -6.62 4.08 8.00
N ASP A 28 -6.69 2.92 7.36
CA ASP A 28 -5.76 1.83 7.64
C ASP A 28 -4.35 2.29 7.18
N PHE A 29 -3.33 2.05 7.99
CA PHE A 29 -1.93 2.39 7.66
C PHE A 29 -1.15 1.12 7.32
N PRO A 30 -0.12 1.21 6.44
CA PRO A 30 0.69 0.06 6.10
C PRO A 30 1.55 -0.35 7.29
N MET A 31 1.74 -1.66 7.43
CA MET A 31 2.62 -2.23 8.44
C MET A 31 4.05 -1.70 8.30
N ARG A 32 4.66 -1.33 9.43
CA ARG A 32 6.08 -0.95 9.51
C ARG A 32 6.88 -2.02 10.25
N LEU A 33 7.90 -2.55 9.60
CA LEU A 33 8.72 -3.63 10.15
C LEU A 33 9.61 -3.16 11.31
N LEU A 34 10.04 -1.89 11.28
CA LEU A 34 11.03 -1.35 12.21
C LEU A 34 10.45 -0.88 13.54
N ASP A 35 9.14 -0.62 13.64
CA ASP A 35 8.47 -0.18 14.87
C ASP A 35 8.56 -1.25 15.97
N ASN A 36 8.27 -2.50 15.60
CA ASN A 36 8.36 -3.65 16.49
C ASN A 36 9.19 -4.77 15.86
N ARG A 37 10.51 -4.53 15.78
CA ARG A 37 11.49 -5.49 15.22
C ARG A 37 11.40 -6.89 15.83
N GLY A 38 11.12 -6.97 17.13
CA GLY A 38 10.99 -8.23 17.85
C GLY A 38 9.80 -9.04 17.33
N GLN A 39 8.63 -8.40 17.23
CA GLN A 39 7.43 -9.02 16.66
C GLN A 39 7.63 -9.37 15.18
N SER A 40 8.17 -8.44 14.38
CA SER A 40 8.41 -8.66 12.95
C SER A 40 9.26 -9.90 12.67
N LEU A 41 10.31 -10.14 13.47
CA LEU A 41 11.17 -11.32 13.34
C LEU A 41 10.55 -12.59 13.95
N ALA A 42 9.77 -12.46 15.03
CA ALA A 42 9.18 -13.60 15.72
C ALA A 42 7.97 -14.18 14.97
N GLU A 43 7.16 -13.32 14.37
CA GLU A 43 5.94 -13.71 13.66
C GLU A 43 6.25 -14.36 12.32
N LEU A 44 5.62 -15.50 12.05
CA LEU A 44 5.45 -15.98 10.67
C LEU A 44 4.05 -15.57 10.21
N PRO A 45 3.93 -14.63 9.24
CA PRO A 45 2.64 -14.23 8.71
C PRO A 45 1.79 -15.43 8.27
N GLU A 46 0.47 -15.35 8.44
CA GLU A 46 -0.42 -16.33 7.84
C GLU A 46 -0.29 -16.37 6.32
N GLY A 47 -0.44 -17.58 5.77
CA GLY A 47 -0.53 -17.77 4.33
C GLY A 47 -1.87 -17.27 3.79
N ASN A 48 -2.06 -17.38 2.48
CA ASN A 48 -3.33 -17.08 1.85
C ASN A 48 -4.00 -18.35 1.38
N PHE A 49 -5.27 -18.56 1.77
CA PHE A 49 -5.97 -19.79 1.44
C PHE A 49 -6.08 -20.00 -0.07
N SER A 50 -6.39 -18.95 -0.83
CA SER A 50 -6.49 -19.00 -2.30
C SER A 50 -5.14 -19.38 -2.93
N PHE A 51 -4.06 -18.81 -2.44
CA PHE A 51 -2.70 -19.17 -2.87
C PHE A 51 -2.37 -20.63 -2.53
N GLU A 52 -2.60 -21.07 -1.30
CA GLU A 52 -2.23 -22.42 -0.85
C GLU A 52 -3.03 -23.51 -1.55
N ILE A 53 -4.33 -23.32 -1.77
CA ILE A 53 -5.15 -24.31 -2.49
C ILE A 53 -4.85 -24.37 -3.98
N SER A 54 -4.32 -23.29 -4.58
CA SER A 54 -3.89 -23.29 -5.99
C SER A 54 -2.80 -24.34 -6.25
N ARG A 55 -2.02 -24.69 -5.23
CA ARG A 55 -0.94 -25.68 -5.32
C ARG A 55 -1.44 -27.14 -5.29
N LEU A 56 -2.72 -27.35 -4.96
CA LEU A 56 -3.31 -28.68 -4.81
C LEU A 56 -3.90 -29.24 -6.11
N GLY A 57 -4.17 -28.36 -7.09
CA GLY A 57 -4.72 -28.73 -8.38
C GLY A 57 -3.65 -28.85 -9.46
N HIS A 58 -4.08 -29.26 -10.65
CA HIS A 58 -3.22 -29.28 -11.84
C HIS A 58 -3.94 -28.62 -13.02
N ALA A 59 -3.28 -27.69 -13.71
CA ALA A 59 -3.85 -27.09 -14.91
C ALA A 59 -4.03 -28.15 -16.01
N ILE A 60 -5.20 -28.17 -16.63
CA ILE A 60 -5.52 -29.07 -17.75
C ILE A 60 -5.17 -28.37 -19.06
N ASN A 61 -4.22 -28.95 -19.80
CA ASN A 61 -3.78 -28.41 -21.09
C ASN A 61 -4.95 -28.32 -22.07
N GLY A 62 -5.12 -27.16 -22.71
CA GLY A 62 -6.18 -26.90 -23.69
C GLY A 62 -7.53 -26.48 -23.08
N LEU A 63 -7.75 -26.69 -21.78
CA LEU A 63 -8.96 -26.20 -21.11
C LEU A 63 -8.81 -24.71 -20.83
N LYS A 64 -9.77 -23.91 -21.32
CA LYS A 64 -9.75 -22.45 -21.14
C LYS A 64 -10.01 -22.08 -19.69
N ASN A 65 -9.38 -21.00 -19.23
CA ASN A 65 -9.72 -20.40 -17.95
C ASN A 65 -11.07 -19.68 -18.05
N VAL A 66 -11.76 -19.60 -16.92
CA VAL A 66 -12.97 -18.80 -16.73
C VAL A 66 -12.67 -17.33 -17.03
N THR A 67 -13.59 -16.68 -17.72
CA THR A 67 -13.52 -15.25 -18.00
C THR A 67 -13.75 -14.51 -16.69
N ALA A 68 -12.76 -13.77 -16.19
CA ALA A 68 -12.85 -13.08 -14.90
C ALA A 68 -14.06 -12.11 -14.88
N GLY A 69 -15.04 -12.40 -14.04
CA GLY A 69 -16.07 -11.44 -13.67
C GLY A 69 -15.42 -10.32 -12.85
N VAL A 70 -15.66 -9.07 -13.25
CA VAL A 70 -15.24 -7.90 -12.50
C VAL A 70 -16.07 -7.90 -11.21
N ASP A 71 -15.42 -8.21 -10.09
CA ASP A 71 -15.95 -8.09 -8.72
C ASP A 71 -16.96 -9.17 -8.25
N TYR A 72 -16.83 -9.61 -6.98
CA TYR A 72 -17.71 -10.60 -6.35
C TYR A 72 -19.15 -10.08 -6.14
N SER A 73 -19.34 -8.77 -6.31
CA SER A 73 -20.61 -8.06 -6.20
C SER A 73 -21.47 -8.13 -7.47
N ASP A 74 -20.88 -8.56 -8.60
CA ASP A 74 -21.48 -8.50 -9.93
C ASP A 74 -21.55 -9.90 -10.59
N VAL A 75 -21.87 -10.93 -9.80
CA VAL A 75 -22.14 -12.28 -10.34
C VAL A 75 -23.39 -12.19 -11.22
N PRO A 76 -23.28 -12.34 -12.55
CA PRO A 76 -24.44 -12.22 -13.41
C PRO A 76 -25.43 -13.34 -13.08
N ASP A 77 -26.73 -13.05 -13.14
CA ASP A 77 -27.78 -14.06 -12.95
C ASP A 77 -27.51 -15.26 -13.87
N ALA A 78 -27.23 -16.43 -13.26
CA ALA A 78 -26.90 -17.66 -13.98
C ALA A 78 -28.01 -18.08 -14.97
N VAL A 79 -29.26 -17.73 -14.67
CA VAL A 79 -30.39 -17.95 -15.58
C VAL A 79 -30.30 -17.01 -16.77
N ALA A 80 -30.00 -15.73 -16.55
CA ALA A 80 -29.83 -14.76 -17.62
C ALA A 80 -28.64 -15.10 -18.55
N LEU A 81 -27.50 -15.52 -17.99
CA LEU A 81 -26.35 -15.99 -18.78
C LEU A 81 -26.70 -17.20 -19.64
N ARG A 82 -27.38 -18.19 -19.05
CA ARG A 82 -27.88 -19.37 -19.79
C ARG A 82 -28.80 -18.93 -20.92
N ASP A 83 -29.79 -18.08 -20.63
CA ASP A 83 -30.79 -17.66 -21.60
C ASP A 83 -30.15 -16.88 -22.76
N GLN A 84 -29.17 -16.03 -22.45
CA GLN A 84 -28.37 -15.33 -23.46
C GLN A 84 -27.58 -16.32 -24.34
N ALA A 85 -26.92 -17.30 -23.72
CA ALA A 85 -26.14 -18.30 -24.44
C ALA A 85 -27.02 -19.28 -25.25
N GLU A 86 -28.24 -19.59 -24.78
CA GLU A 86 -29.22 -20.40 -25.53
C GLU A 86 -29.73 -19.66 -26.78
N GLN A 87 -29.82 -18.34 -26.73
CA GLN A 87 -30.30 -17.47 -27.82
C GLN A 87 -29.20 -17.06 -28.82
N ALA A 88 -27.92 -17.25 -28.46
CA ALA A 88 -26.79 -16.84 -29.28
C ALA A 88 -26.79 -17.55 -30.66
N GLY A 89 -26.64 -16.76 -31.73
CA GLY A 89 -26.59 -17.26 -33.11
C GLY A 89 -27.94 -17.65 -33.72
N LEU A 90 -29.06 -17.43 -33.01
CA LEU A 90 -30.41 -17.71 -33.51
C LEU A 90 -31.07 -16.48 -34.16
N SER A 91 -31.93 -16.73 -35.14
CA SER A 91 -32.86 -15.71 -35.68
C SER A 91 -33.90 -15.28 -34.64
N ALA A 92 -34.52 -14.13 -34.83
CA ALA A 92 -35.55 -13.61 -33.90
C ALA A 92 -36.72 -14.60 -33.72
N GLU A 93 -37.15 -15.26 -34.80
CA GLU A 93 -38.20 -16.27 -34.78
C GLU A 93 -37.78 -17.50 -33.97
N GLN A 94 -36.54 -17.97 -34.16
CA GLN A 94 -35.99 -19.09 -33.40
C GLN A 94 -35.82 -18.76 -31.92
N GLN A 95 -35.43 -17.52 -31.57
CA GLN A 95 -35.32 -17.10 -30.17
C GLN A 95 -36.67 -17.14 -29.46
N VAL A 96 -37.75 -16.68 -30.11
CA VAL A 96 -39.11 -16.76 -29.57
C VAL A 96 -39.53 -18.21 -29.37
N LEU A 97 -39.25 -19.06 -30.36
CA LEU A 97 -39.57 -20.49 -30.27
C LEU A 97 -38.80 -21.18 -29.12
N VAL A 98 -37.49 -20.95 -28.99
CA VAL A 98 -36.67 -21.54 -27.92
C VAL A 98 -37.22 -21.15 -26.54
N LYS A 99 -37.61 -19.88 -26.34
CA LYS A 99 -38.25 -19.43 -25.10
C LYS A 99 -39.57 -20.14 -24.83
N HIS A 100 -40.41 -20.29 -25.85
CA HIS A 100 -41.68 -21.05 -25.73
C HIS A 100 -41.42 -22.50 -25.35
N LEU A 101 -40.55 -23.20 -26.09
CA LEU A 101 -40.23 -24.62 -25.84
C LEU A 101 -39.66 -24.84 -24.44
N ARG A 102 -38.84 -23.91 -23.93
CA ARG A 102 -38.27 -23.97 -22.58
C ARG A 102 -39.33 -23.87 -21.47
N SER A 103 -40.49 -23.27 -21.76
CA SER A 103 -41.60 -23.15 -20.80
C SER A 103 -42.49 -24.39 -20.72
N LEU A 104 -42.33 -25.34 -21.66
CA LEU A 104 -43.08 -26.59 -21.65
C LEU A 104 -42.59 -27.52 -20.52
N THR A 105 -43.44 -28.48 -20.16
CA THR A 105 -43.15 -29.49 -19.13
C THR A 105 -43.00 -30.92 -19.69
N ASP A 106 -43.44 -31.16 -20.94
CA ASP A 106 -43.27 -32.44 -21.63
C ASP A 106 -42.19 -32.35 -22.72
N ALA A 107 -41.10 -33.08 -22.52
CA ALA A 107 -39.99 -33.17 -23.46
C ALA A 107 -40.39 -33.72 -24.84
N ARG A 108 -41.41 -34.59 -24.93
CA ARG A 108 -41.89 -35.12 -26.21
C ARG A 108 -42.63 -34.05 -27.02
N GLN A 109 -43.32 -33.14 -26.34
CA GLN A 109 -43.93 -31.97 -26.95
C GLN A 109 -42.87 -30.98 -27.44
N VAL A 110 -41.78 -30.80 -26.69
CA VAL A 110 -40.63 -30.00 -27.16
C VAL A 110 -40.03 -30.60 -28.43
N GLU A 111 -39.89 -31.92 -28.49
CA GLU A 111 -39.35 -32.60 -29.66
C GLU A 111 -40.24 -32.44 -30.91
N SER A 112 -41.57 -32.45 -30.75
CA SER A 112 -42.52 -32.31 -31.87
C SER A 112 -42.69 -30.85 -32.32
N GLU A 113 -42.87 -29.91 -31.39
CA GLU A 113 -43.05 -28.48 -31.69
C GLU A 113 -41.74 -27.80 -32.13
N GLY A 114 -40.60 -28.33 -31.70
CA GLY A 114 -39.28 -27.84 -32.07
C GLY A 114 -38.77 -28.31 -33.44
N ALA A 115 -39.59 -28.98 -34.27
CA ALA A 115 -39.17 -29.61 -35.53
C ALA A 115 -38.44 -28.67 -36.52
N GLN A 116 -38.69 -27.36 -36.42
CA GLN A 116 -38.04 -26.31 -37.22
C GLN A 116 -36.66 -25.85 -36.71
N LEU A 117 -36.23 -26.34 -35.53
CA LEU A 117 -34.89 -26.09 -35.00
C LEU A 117 -33.88 -27.13 -35.51
N PRO A 118 -32.59 -26.75 -35.63
CA PRO A 118 -31.50 -27.72 -35.78
C PRO A 118 -31.61 -28.90 -34.80
N PRO A 119 -31.28 -30.14 -35.22
CA PRO A 119 -31.44 -31.33 -34.39
C PRO A 119 -30.79 -31.22 -33.02
N GLU A 120 -29.59 -30.64 -32.92
CA GLU A 120 -28.88 -30.45 -31.65
C GLU A 120 -29.64 -29.55 -30.67
N LEU A 121 -30.29 -28.47 -31.15
CA LEU A 121 -31.04 -27.54 -30.30
C LEU A 121 -32.34 -28.18 -29.83
N ARG A 122 -33.08 -28.81 -30.75
CA ARG A 122 -34.34 -29.50 -30.47
C ARG A 122 -34.18 -30.60 -29.44
N LEU A 123 -33.19 -31.48 -29.65
CA LEU A 123 -32.92 -32.61 -28.75
C LEU A 123 -32.38 -32.14 -27.40
N TYR A 124 -31.49 -31.13 -27.39
CA TYR A 124 -30.98 -30.58 -26.13
C TYR A 124 -32.10 -29.95 -25.30
N LEU A 125 -32.96 -29.14 -25.91
CA LEU A 125 -34.10 -28.51 -25.22
C LEU A 125 -35.07 -29.56 -24.66
N ALA A 126 -35.38 -30.61 -25.42
CA ALA A 126 -36.22 -31.71 -24.94
C ALA A 126 -35.57 -32.38 -23.71
N GLY A 127 -34.27 -32.65 -23.75
CA GLY A 127 -33.54 -33.19 -22.60
C GLY A 127 -33.53 -32.24 -21.38
N ALA A 128 -33.35 -30.94 -21.61
CA ALA A 128 -33.33 -29.96 -20.53
C ALA A 128 -34.71 -29.77 -19.88
N VAL A 129 -35.80 -29.83 -20.65
CA VAL A 129 -37.18 -29.83 -20.13
C VAL A 129 -37.47 -31.11 -19.36
N ALA A 130 -37.07 -32.29 -19.86
CA ALA A 130 -37.18 -33.55 -19.11
C ALA A 130 -36.44 -33.48 -17.76
N PHE A 131 -35.23 -32.93 -17.76
CA PHE A 131 -34.44 -32.77 -16.53
C PHE A 131 -35.12 -31.81 -15.55
N ALA A 132 -35.65 -30.68 -16.02
CA ALA A 132 -36.40 -29.73 -15.20
C ALA A 132 -37.72 -30.29 -14.65
N ALA A 133 -38.35 -31.21 -15.39
CA ALA A 133 -39.56 -31.92 -14.98
C ALA A 133 -39.30 -33.07 -13.98
N GLY A 134 -38.03 -33.34 -13.62
CA GLY A 134 -37.66 -34.39 -12.68
C GLY A 134 -37.61 -35.80 -13.30
N ASP A 135 -37.44 -35.92 -14.63
CA ASP A 135 -37.25 -37.20 -15.32
C ASP A 135 -35.81 -37.31 -15.87
N PRO A 136 -34.83 -37.67 -15.02
CA PRO A 136 -33.43 -37.71 -15.42
C PRO A 136 -33.13 -38.85 -16.41
N ALA A 137 -33.90 -39.94 -16.40
CA ALA A 137 -33.74 -41.04 -17.34
C ALA A 137 -34.12 -40.60 -18.77
N LEU A 138 -35.25 -39.92 -18.94
CA LEU A 138 -35.66 -39.36 -20.23
C LEU A 138 -34.67 -38.27 -20.70
N ALA A 139 -34.23 -37.41 -19.78
CA ALA A 139 -33.23 -36.38 -20.07
C ALA A 139 -31.91 -36.99 -20.57
N ALA A 140 -31.37 -37.99 -19.87
CA ALA A 140 -30.17 -38.71 -20.27
C ALA A 140 -30.31 -39.32 -21.68
N GLY A 141 -31.49 -39.88 -21.99
CA GLY A 141 -31.82 -40.38 -23.32
C GLY A 141 -31.70 -39.31 -24.41
N TYR A 142 -32.23 -38.11 -24.19
CA TYR A 142 -32.12 -37.00 -25.14
C TYR A 142 -30.69 -36.45 -25.27
N PHE A 143 -29.96 -36.30 -24.16
CA PHE A 143 -28.57 -35.84 -24.24
C PHE A 143 -27.66 -36.82 -24.98
N LYS A 144 -27.87 -38.14 -24.79
CA LYS A 144 -27.20 -39.19 -25.60
C LYS A 144 -27.52 -39.06 -27.08
N LYS A 145 -28.77 -38.74 -27.46
CA LYS A 145 -29.15 -38.48 -28.86
C LYS A 145 -28.40 -37.27 -29.45
N VAL A 146 -28.20 -36.19 -28.68
CA VAL A 146 -27.40 -35.02 -29.15
C VAL A 146 -25.95 -35.45 -29.41
N LEU A 147 -25.33 -36.17 -28.48
CA LEU A 147 -23.94 -36.61 -28.59
C LEU A 147 -23.70 -37.63 -29.71
N ALA A 148 -24.75 -38.37 -30.10
CA ALA A 148 -24.73 -39.32 -31.21
C ALA A 148 -24.84 -38.66 -32.61
N LEU A 149 -25.16 -37.37 -32.69
CA LEU A 149 -25.16 -36.64 -33.97
C LEU A 149 -23.72 -36.53 -34.54
N PRO A 150 -23.57 -36.44 -35.88
CA PRO A 150 -22.29 -36.13 -36.50
C PRO A 150 -21.70 -34.83 -35.93
N ALA A 151 -20.38 -34.75 -35.74
CA ALA A 151 -19.72 -33.62 -35.09
C ALA A 151 -20.12 -32.25 -35.68
N GLU A 152 -20.23 -32.18 -37.01
CA GLU A 152 -20.66 -31.00 -37.78
C GLU A 152 -22.09 -30.53 -37.46
N GLN A 153 -22.95 -31.40 -36.93
CA GLN A 153 -24.35 -31.13 -36.59
C GLN A 153 -24.59 -30.93 -35.09
N ARG A 154 -23.54 -31.00 -34.27
CA ARG A 154 -23.61 -30.83 -32.80
C ARG A 154 -22.59 -29.83 -32.25
N ALA A 155 -22.13 -28.90 -33.08
CA ALA A 155 -21.08 -27.96 -32.73
C ALA A 155 -21.44 -27.06 -31.54
N SER A 156 -22.73 -26.73 -31.38
CA SER A 156 -23.22 -25.74 -30.40
C SER A 156 -23.76 -26.33 -29.10
N ARG A 157 -24.12 -27.62 -29.07
CA ARG A 157 -24.71 -28.26 -27.87
C ARG A 157 -24.00 -29.50 -27.36
N SER A 158 -22.87 -29.90 -27.95
CA SER A 158 -22.12 -31.06 -27.45
C SER A 158 -21.66 -30.90 -26.00
N THR A 159 -20.98 -29.81 -25.66
CA THR A 159 -20.49 -29.55 -24.28
C THR A 159 -21.64 -29.49 -23.29
N TRP A 160 -22.76 -28.87 -23.68
CA TRP A 160 -23.95 -28.73 -22.86
C TRP A 160 -24.64 -30.09 -22.61
N ALA A 161 -24.74 -30.91 -23.66
CA ALA A 161 -25.35 -32.22 -23.59
C ALA A 161 -24.52 -33.18 -22.73
N ALA A 162 -23.19 -33.21 -22.88
CA ALA A 162 -22.30 -34.01 -22.04
C ALA A 162 -22.40 -33.59 -20.56
N TYR A 163 -22.36 -32.28 -20.29
CA TYR A 163 -22.47 -31.76 -18.92
C TYR A 163 -23.83 -32.14 -18.28
N SER A 164 -24.90 -31.95 -19.04
CA SER A 164 -26.26 -32.25 -18.57
C SER A 164 -26.51 -33.75 -18.44
N LEU A 165 -25.88 -34.58 -19.29
CA LEU A 165 -25.89 -36.03 -19.18
C LEU A 165 -25.23 -36.49 -17.89
N GLY A 166 -24.06 -35.94 -17.53
CA GLY A 166 -23.39 -36.23 -16.27
C GLY A 166 -24.29 -35.94 -15.06
N ARG A 167 -24.98 -34.79 -15.06
CA ARG A 167 -25.94 -34.42 -14.01
C ARG A 167 -27.15 -35.35 -13.94
N ALA A 168 -27.70 -35.75 -15.09
CA ALA A 168 -28.82 -36.69 -15.16
C ALA A 168 -28.43 -38.08 -14.63
N LEU A 169 -27.27 -38.61 -15.04
CA LEU A 169 -26.74 -39.87 -14.54
C LEU A 169 -26.46 -39.83 -13.04
N PHE A 170 -25.93 -38.71 -12.53
CA PHE A 170 -25.75 -38.53 -11.09
C PHE A 170 -27.08 -38.51 -10.33
N ALA A 171 -28.10 -37.81 -10.85
CA ALA A 171 -29.43 -37.81 -10.24
C ALA A 171 -30.04 -39.22 -10.20
N MET A 172 -29.91 -39.98 -11.29
CA MET A 172 -30.38 -41.38 -11.35
C MET A 172 -29.65 -42.28 -10.35
N SER A 173 -28.38 -41.99 -10.03
CA SER A 173 -27.60 -42.80 -9.09
C SER A 173 -28.12 -42.75 -7.65
N ALA A 174 -28.90 -41.73 -7.30
CA ALA A 174 -29.53 -41.58 -5.99
C ALA A 174 -30.86 -42.36 -5.84
N GLU A 175 -31.36 -42.98 -6.92
CA GLU A 175 -32.60 -43.75 -6.89
C GLU A 175 -32.40 -45.13 -6.23
N ALA A 176 -33.43 -45.65 -5.55
CA ALA A 176 -33.34 -46.89 -4.76
C ALA A 176 -32.91 -48.14 -5.55
N ASN A 177 -33.14 -48.16 -6.87
CA ASN A 177 -32.78 -49.26 -7.78
C ASN A 177 -31.77 -48.81 -8.85
N ALA A 178 -30.94 -47.81 -8.54
CA ALA A 178 -29.92 -47.29 -9.44
C ALA A 178 -29.00 -48.41 -9.97
N ALA A 179 -28.67 -48.34 -11.26
CA ALA A 179 -27.64 -49.21 -11.82
C ALA A 179 -26.27 -48.87 -11.19
N PRO A 180 -25.43 -49.87 -10.88
CA PRO A 180 -24.23 -49.68 -10.07
C PRO A 180 -23.15 -48.83 -10.77
N ASP A 181 -23.20 -48.71 -12.08
CA ASP A 181 -22.24 -48.01 -12.93
C ASP A 181 -22.62 -46.55 -13.23
N LEU A 182 -23.76 -46.05 -12.72
CA LEU A 182 -24.23 -44.69 -13.01
C LEU A 182 -23.28 -43.59 -12.53
N LEU A 183 -22.60 -43.79 -11.40
CA LEU A 183 -21.59 -42.84 -10.90
C LEU A 183 -20.36 -42.80 -11.82
N GLU A 184 -19.94 -43.94 -12.36
CA GLU A 184 -18.85 -44.03 -13.32
C GLU A 184 -19.24 -43.35 -14.64
N GLN A 185 -20.40 -43.70 -15.21
CA GLN A 185 -20.93 -43.05 -16.42
C GLN A 185 -21.10 -41.52 -16.24
N SER A 186 -21.47 -41.07 -15.04
CA SER A 186 -21.59 -39.64 -14.73
C SER A 186 -20.23 -38.95 -14.79
N ARG A 187 -19.19 -39.56 -14.24
CA ARG A 187 -17.80 -39.05 -14.32
C ARG A 187 -17.31 -39.00 -15.77
N ASP A 188 -17.52 -40.07 -16.53
CA ASP A 188 -17.15 -40.13 -17.95
C ASP A 188 -17.82 -39.01 -18.77
N ALA A 189 -19.08 -38.67 -18.46
CA ALA A 189 -19.78 -37.58 -19.12
C ALA A 189 -19.18 -36.19 -18.76
N PHE A 190 -18.70 -36.00 -17.53
CA PHE A 190 -17.99 -34.77 -17.15
C PHE A 190 -16.58 -34.69 -17.76
N GLU A 191 -15.86 -35.81 -17.83
CA GLU A 191 -14.60 -35.91 -18.60
C GLU A 191 -14.83 -35.57 -20.08
N GLN A 192 -15.87 -36.14 -20.69
CA GLN A 192 -16.25 -35.85 -22.06
C GLN A 192 -16.62 -34.37 -22.26
N THR A 193 -17.26 -33.74 -21.29
CA THR A 193 -17.56 -32.29 -21.33
C THR A 193 -16.29 -31.47 -21.49
N ARG A 194 -15.24 -31.78 -20.71
CA ARG A 194 -13.94 -31.10 -20.81
C ARG A 194 -13.29 -31.36 -22.15
N GLN A 195 -13.28 -32.62 -22.59
CA GLN A 195 -12.67 -32.98 -23.87
C GLN A 195 -13.34 -32.23 -25.03
N LEU A 196 -14.66 -32.10 -25.04
CA LEU A 196 -15.37 -31.33 -26.08
C LEU A 196 -15.00 -29.83 -26.06
N SER A 197 -14.84 -29.24 -24.87
CA SER A 197 -14.37 -27.85 -24.74
C SER A 197 -12.94 -27.68 -25.28
N ILE A 198 -12.05 -28.64 -24.99
CA ILE A 198 -10.67 -28.71 -25.49
C ILE A 198 -10.63 -28.88 -27.01
N ASP A 199 -11.51 -29.73 -27.56
CA ASP A 199 -11.62 -30.03 -28.99
C ASP A 199 -12.22 -28.85 -29.80
N GLY A 200 -12.63 -27.77 -29.13
CA GLY A 200 -13.13 -26.54 -29.77
C GLY A 200 -14.63 -26.50 -30.02
N PHE A 201 -15.41 -27.40 -29.42
CA PHE A 201 -16.88 -27.25 -29.40
C PHE A 201 -17.29 -26.00 -28.62
N SER A 202 -18.48 -25.47 -28.93
CA SER A 202 -18.98 -24.25 -28.28
C SER A 202 -19.16 -24.44 -26.77
N ASP A 203 -18.55 -23.56 -25.98
CA ASP A 203 -18.64 -23.56 -24.51
C ASP A 203 -18.85 -22.15 -23.93
N PRO A 204 -19.95 -21.44 -24.28
CA PRO A 204 -20.20 -20.08 -23.83
C PRO A 204 -20.58 -19.96 -22.35
N LEU A 205 -20.84 -21.08 -21.67
CA LEU A 205 -21.13 -21.15 -20.24
C LEU A 205 -19.97 -21.76 -19.44
N GLU A 206 -18.82 -21.98 -20.07
CA GLU A 206 -17.60 -22.48 -19.44
C GLU A 206 -17.82 -23.82 -18.70
N LEU A 207 -18.70 -24.66 -19.26
CA LEU A 207 -19.10 -25.95 -18.72
C LEU A 207 -17.94 -26.94 -18.69
N GLY A 208 -16.92 -26.76 -19.52
CA GLY A 208 -15.66 -27.48 -19.39
C GLY A 208 -15.09 -27.33 -17.98
N VAL A 209 -14.91 -26.09 -17.49
CA VAL A 209 -14.40 -25.84 -16.13
C VAL A 209 -15.45 -26.20 -15.06
N ALA A 210 -16.74 -25.94 -15.31
CA ALA A 210 -17.80 -26.29 -14.37
C ALA A 210 -17.89 -27.81 -14.12
N SER A 211 -17.61 -28.64 -15.13
CA SER A 211 -17.67 -30.10 -15.04
C SER A 211 -16.72 -30.68 -13.98
N LEU A 212 -15.59 -30.02 -13.69
CA LEU A 212 -14.66 -30.44 -12.64
C LEU A 212 -15.34 -30.46 -11.27
N GLY A 213 -16.13 -29.43 -10.97
CA GLY A 213 -16.84 -29.33 -9.70
C GLY A 213 -17.99 -30.33 -9.58
N GLU A 214 -18.73 -30.57 -10.67
CA GLU A 214 -19.78 -31.60 -10.64
C GLU A 214 -19.17 -33.00 -10.54
N GLU A 215 -18.09 -33.32 -11.24
CA GLU A 215 -17.37 -34.58 -11.08
C GLU A 215 -16.81 -34.75 -9.66
N ALA A 216 -16.26 -33.66 -9.09
CA ALA A 216 -15.81 -33.64 -7.70
C ALA A 216 -16.93 -34.03 -6.74
N ARG A 217 -18.17 -33.56 -6.99
CA ARG A 217 -19.35 -33.97 -6.22
C ARG A 217 -19.64 -35.46 -6.38
N VAL A 218 -19.52 -36.01 -7.60
CA VAL A 218 -19.74 -37.45 -7.85
C VAL A 218 -18.78 -38.31 -7.03
N VAL A 219 -17.47 -38.04 -7.13
CA VAL A 219 -16.44 -38.83 -6.42
C VAL A 219 -16.52 -38.64 -4.91
N ARG A 220 -16.87 -37.43 -4.44
CA ARG A 220 -17.13 -37.13 -3.03
C ARG A 220 -18.29 -37.98 -2.48
N THR A 221 -19.39 -38.12 -3.21
CA THR A 221 -20.52 -38.96 -2.82
C THR A 221 -20.14 -40.44 -2.74
N ALA A 222 -19.20 -40.90 -3.57
CA ALA A 222 -18.63 -42.24 -3.50
C ALA A 222 -17.62 -42.42 -2.33
N GLY A 223 -17.35 -41.38 -1.55
CA GLY A 223 -16.41 -41.40 -0.43
C GLY A 223 -14.97 -41.06 -0.79
N ASP A 224 -14.67 -40.73 -2.05
CA ASP A 224 -13.32 -40.34 -2.49
C ASP A 224 -13.09 -38.84 -2.29
N TRP A 225 -12.69 -38.49 -1.07
CA TRP A 225 -12.34 -37.13 -0.70
C TRP A 225 -11.08 -36.62 -1.42
N ASN A 226 -10.11 -37.50 -1.66
CA ASN A 226 -8.84 -37.09 -2.24
C ASN A 226 -9.07 -36.57 -3.66
N ARG A 227 -9.78 -37.35 -4.47
CA ARG A 227 -10.09 -36.96 -5.85
C ARG A 227 -11.01 -35.74 -5.91
N ALA A 228 -11.96 -35.61 -4.98
CA ALA A 228 -12.82 -34.44 -4.90
C ALA A 228 -12.02 -33.15 -4.68
N ILE A 229 -11.05 -33.18 -3.75
CA ILE A 229 -10.19 -32.03 -3.45
C ILE A 229 -9.34 -31.64 -4.65
N GLU A 230 -8.71 -32.62 -5.32
CA GLU A 230 -7.91 -32.37 -6.53
C GLU A 230 -8.75 -31.72 -7.64
N LEU A 231 -9.97 -32.20 -7.86
CA LEU A 231 -10.86 -31.67 -8.89
C LEU A 231 -11.34 -30.25 -8.57
N TYR A 232 -11.73 -29.95 -7.33
CA TYR A 232 -12.10 -28.59 -6.92
C TYR A 232 -10.90 -27.63 -6.94
N ALA A 233 -9.70 -28.10 -6.57
CA ALA A 233 -8.48 -27.30 -6.66
C ALA A 233 -8.10 -27.01 -8.11
N THR A 234 -8.26 -27.99 -9.00
CA THR A 234 -8.07 -27.80 -10.44
C THR A 234 -9.10 -26.83 -11.02
N GLN A 235 -10.36 -26.90 -10.57
CA GLN A 235 -11.40 -25.94 -10.93
C GLN A 235 -11.02 -24.51 -10.49
N ASN A 236 -10.50 -24.35 -9.27
CA ASN A 236 -10.01 -23.07 -8.75
C ASN A 236 -8.84 -22.51 -9.59
N LEU A 237 -7.89 -23.37 -9.99
CA LEU A 237 -6.76 -22.99 -10.83
C LEU A 237 -7.17 -22.44 -12.20
N HIS A 238 -8.29 -22.93 -12.75
CA HIS A 238 -8.87 -22.41 -13.98
C HIS A 238 -9.69 -21.12 -13.76
N GLY A 239 -9.63 -20.49 -12.59
CA GLY A 239 -10.22 -19.19 -12.28
C GLY A 239 -11.65 -19.24 -11.76
N SER A 240 -12.21 -20.42 -11.47
CA SER A 240 -13.58 -20.54 -10.98
C SER A 240 -13.68 -20.32 -9.46
N ALA A 241 -14.45 -19.29 -9.05
CA ALA A 241 -14.78 -19.03 -7.65
C ALA A 241 -15.57 -20.16 -6.97
N VAL A 242 -16.21 -21.04 -7.76
CA VAL A 242 -16.90 -22.23 -7.25
C VAL A 242 -15.89 -23.22 -6.68
N GLY A 243 -14.75 -23.44 -7.34
CA GLY A 243 -13.70 -24.33 -6.84
C GLY A 243 -13.17 -23.88 -5.47
N TYR A 244 -12.87 -22.58 -5.34
CA TYR A 244 -12.49 -21.96 -4.07
C TYR A 244 -13.53 -22.20 -2.97
N THR A 245 -14.80 -21.92 -3.27
CA THR A 245 -15.90 -22.02 -2.31
C THR A 245 -16.16 -23.47 -1.90
N SER A 246 -16.11 -24.41 -2.84
CA SER A 246 -16.26 -25.85 -2.59
C SER A 246 -15.18 -26.37 -1.65
N LEU A 247 -13.92 -25.96 -1.82
CA LEU A 247 -12.85 -26.35 -0.91
C LEU A 247 -13.05 -25.83 0.52
N LYS A 248 -13.59 -24.61 0.67
CA LYS A 248 -14.00 -24.10 1.99
C LYS A 248 -15.11 -24.94 2.61
N LEU A 249 -16.10 -25.35 1.82
CA LEU A 249 -17.18 -26.22 2.29
C LEU A 249 -16.65 -27.60 2.70
N LEU A 250 -15.72 -28.18 1.93
CA LEU A 250 -15.07 -29.44 2.30
C LEU A 250 -14.33 -29.34 3.62
N MET A 251 -13.63 -28.23 3.85
CA MET A 251 -12.98 -27.99 5.14
C MET A 251 -14.01 -27.86 6.27
N ALA A 252 -15.11 -27.14 6.06
CA ALA A 252 -16.19 -27.04 7.04
C ALA A 252 -16.78 -28.42 7.38
N ASP A 253 -17.01 -29.26 6.37
CA ASP A 253 -17.49 -30.64 6.55
C ASP A 253 -16.50 -31.46 7.40
N LEU A 254 -15.20 -31.43 7.08
CA LEU A 254 -14.16 -32.15 7.83
C LEU A 254 -14.15 -31.75 9.32
N MET A 255 -14.41 -30.50 9.64
CA MET A 255 -14.45 -30.00 11.03
C MET A 255 -15.65 -30.54 11.83
N THR A 256 -16.68 -31.06 11.17
CA THR A 256 -17.88 -31.63 11.79
C THR A 256 -17.86 -33.15 11.94
N LEU A 257 -16.94 -33.83 11.26
CA LEU A 257 -16.85 -35.30 11.30
C LEU A 257 -16.29 -35.84 12.62
N PRO A 258 -16.63 -37.09 12.98
CA PRO A 258 -15.98 -37.83 14.07
C PRO A 258 -14.47 -38.01 13.86
N ASP A 259 -13.71 -38.04 14.97
CA ASP A 259 -12.25 -38.05 14.99
C ASP A 259 -11.64 -39.25 14.24
N ASP A 260 -12.25 -40.42 14.38
CA ASP A 260 -11.84 -41.66 13.73
C ASP A 260 -12.00 -41.57 12.20
N GLN A 261 -13.09 -40.96 11.73
CA GLN A 261 -13.31 -40.73 10.30
C GLN A 261 -12.31 -39.72 9.74
N VAL A 262 -12.09 -38.60 10.44
CA VAL A 262 -11.09 -37.59 10.03
C VAL A 262 -9.69 -38.20 10.01
N ALA A 263 -9.32 -38.98 11.02
CA ALA A 263 -8.02 -39.64 11.08
C ALA A 263 -7.80 -40.62 9.92
N GLU A 264 -8.83 -41.34 9.47
CA GLU A 264 -8.74 -42.18 8.28
C GLU A 264 -8.56 -41.34 7.01
N LEU A 265 -9.35 -40.27 6.85
CA LEU A 265 -9.26 -39.38 5.69
C LEU A 265 -7.92 -38.66 5.59
N LEU A 266 -7.32 -38.28 6.72
CA LEU A 266 -6.01 -37.61 6.80
C LEU A 266 -4.84 -38.49 6.34
N LYS A 267 -5.03 -39.80 6.14
CA LYS A 267 -4.04 -40.65 5.46
C LYS A 267 -3.91 -40.30 3.97
N GLY A 268 -4.96 -39.70 3.40
CA GLY A 268 -4.96 -39.18 2.04
C GLY A 268 -4.23 -37.85 1.94
N GLN A 269 -3.30 -37.76 0.98
CA GLN A 269 -2.46 -36.58 0.80
C GLN A 269 -3.26 -35.30 0.47
N PRO A 270 -4.19 -35.28 -0.52
CA PRO A 270 -5.00 -34.09 -0.77
C PRO A 270 -5.80 -33.60 0.44
N VAL A 271 -6.36 -34.51 1.25
CA VAL A 271 -7.05 -34.14 2.50
C VAL A 271 -6.08 -33.49 3.48
N GLN A 272 -4.93 -34.12 3.72
CA GLN A 272 -3.87 -33.58 4.58
C GLN A 272 -3.43 -32.17 4.13
N GLN A 273 -3.24 -31.98 2.82
CA GLN A 273 -2.80 -30.71 2.27
C GLN A 273 -3.90 -29.63 2.34
N LEU A 274 -5.17 -29.95 2.11
CA LEU A 274 -6.28 -29.01 2.28
C LEU A 274 -6.39 -28.54 3.74
N VAL A 275 -6.33 -29.47 4.69
CA VAL A 275 -6.35 -29.14 6.12
C VAL A 275 -5.15 -28.25 6.48
N THR A 276 -3.96 -28.61 5.99
CA THR A 276 -2.76 -27.80 6.21
C THR A 276 -2.92 -26.38 5.64
N ALA A 277 -3.40 -26.25 4.40
CA ALA A 277 -3.65 -24.97 3.73
C ALA A 277 -4.64 -24.10 4.53
N SER A 278 -5.73 -24.69 5.01
CA SER A 278 -6.71 -24.00 5.86
C SER A 278 -6.07 -23.44 7.12
N LEU A 279 -5.30 -24.26 7.84
CA LEU A 279 -4.70 -23.90 9.12
C LEU A 279 -3.61 -22.83 8.99
N ILE A 280 -2.69 -22.95 8.01
CA ILE A 280 -1.62 -21.95 7.82
C ILE A 280 -2.14 -20.60 7.34
N SER A 281 -3.29 -20.59 6.67
CA SER A 281 -3.98 -19.38 6.20
C SER A 281 -4.95 -18.78 7.21
N ARG A 282 -5.12 -19.41 8.40
CA ARG A 282 -6.10 -19.01 9.40
C ARG A 282 -7.51 -18.84 8.81
N LEU A 283 -7.91 -19.77 7.96
CA LEU A 283 -9.21 -19.71 7.29
C LEU A 283 -10.34 -19.70 8.34
N GLY A 284 -11.23 -18.70 8.24
CA GLY A 284 -12.40 -18.57 9.13
C GLY A 284 -12.12 -17.84 10.44
N TRP A 285 -10.89 -17.38 10.67
CA TRP A 285 -10.59 -16.47 11.77
C TRP A 285 -11.26 -15.12 11.54
N SER A 286 -11.73 -14.51 12.62
CA SER A 286 -12.39 -13.20 12.58
C SER A 286 -11.97 -12.39 13.80
N PHE A 287 -11.29 -11.26 13.62
CA PHE A 287 -10.83 -10.38 14.72
C PHE A 287 -10.04 -11.12 15.83
N GLY A 288 -9.26 -12.14 15.46
CA GLY A 288 -8.49 -12.95 16.40
C GLY A 288 -9.24 -14.13 17.02
N ASP A 289 -10.55 -14.26 16.76
CA ASP A 289 -11.34 -15.39 17.22
C ASP A 289 -11.02 -16.64 16.38
N GLN A 290 -10.54 -17.66 17.08
CA GLN A 290 -10.20 -18.96 16.53
C GLN A 290 -11.48 -19.78 16.22
N PRO A 291 -11.58 -20.44 15.06
CA PRO A 291 -12.67 -21.36 14.77
C PRO A 291 -12.79 -22.49 15.80
N PRO A 292 -14.02 -22.89 16.17
CA PRO A 292 -14.23 -24.08 17.00
C PRO A 292 -13.58 -25.32 16.38
N ASN A 293 -13.09 -26.23 17.22
CA ASN A 293 -12.42 -27.48 16.83
C ASN A 293 -11.07 -27.35 16.09
N GLU A 294 -10.54 -26.15 15.84
CA GLU A 294 -9.27 -26.01 15.10
C GLU A 294 -8.10 -26.67 15.83
N GLN A 295 -7.99 -26.49 17.16
CA GLN A 295 -6.97 -27.17 17.97
C GLN A 295 -7.08 -28.71 17.91
N LYS A 296 -8.29 -29.25 17.81
CA LYS A 296 -8.53 -30.67 17.62
C LYS A 296 -8.00 -31.11 16.24
N MET A 297 -8.31 -30.36 15.19
CA MET A 297 -7.83 -30.63 13.84
C MET A 297 -6.31 -30.59 13.73
N ILE A 298 -5.65 -29.62 14.38
CA ILE A 298 -4.18 -29.53 14.47
C ILE A 298 -3.59 -30.82 15.07
N LYS A 299 -4.16 -31.30 16.19
CA LYS A 299 -3.68 -32.55 16.83
C LYS A 299 -3.87 -33.77 15.95
N LEU A 300 -5.01 -33.89 15.27
CA LEU A 300 -5.28 -35.00 14.34
C LEU A 300 -4.29 -34.97 13.16
N LEU A 301 -4.07 -33.79 12.58
CA LEU A 301 -3.11 -33.59 11.50
C LEU A 301 -1.69 -33.96 11.94
N GLN A 302 -1.21 -33.42 13.07
CA GLN A 302 0.12 -33.72 13.63
C GLN A 302 0.35 -35.22 13.87
N ASN A 303 -0.69 -35.95 14.28
CA ASN A 303 -0.61 -37.39 14.48
C ASN A 303 -0.55 -38.16 13.15
N SER A 304 -1.30 -37.71 12.14
CA SER A 304 -1.33 -38.33 10.80
C SER A 304 -0.05 -38.12 9.99
N THR A 305 0.69 -37.04 10.25
CA THR A 305 1.85 -36.62 9.43
C THR A 305 3.19 -37.18 9.94
N ARG A 306 3.20 -38.05 10.96
CA ARG A 306 4.43 -38.67 11.47
C ARG A 306 5.03 -39.63 10.42
N GLY A 307 5.82 -39.09 9.49
CA GLY A 307 6.52 -39.84 8.44
C GLY A 307 6.15 -39.46 7.00
N SER A 308 5.16 -38.58 6.78
CA SER A 308 4.86 -38.00 5.45
C SER A 308 5.69 -36.73 5.24
N LEU A 309 6.36 -36.60 4.08
CA LEU A 309 7.41 -35.59 3.85
C LEU A 309 7.10 -34.58 2.73
N GLU A 310 6.05 -34.77 1.93
CA GLU A 310 5.86 -33.97 0.71
C GLU A 310 5.39 -32.51 0.96
N ASN A 311 4.81 -32.21 2.12
CA ASN A 311 4.40 -30.85 2.55
C ASN A 311 5.06 -30.42 3.86
N ALA A 312 6.26 -30.94 4.15
CA ALA A 312 6.95 -30.76 5.43
C ALA A 312 7.20 -29.27 5.79
N ASP A 313 7.46 -28.40 4.82
CA ASP A 313 7.64 -26.97 5.05
C ASP A 313 6.36 -26.26 5.53
N ARG A 314 5.19 -26.63 4.98
CA ARG A 314 3.89 -26.11 5.42
C ARG A 314 3.47 -26.67 6.77
N LEU A 315 3.76 -27.95 7.03
CA LEU A 315 3.58 -28.53 8.35
C LEU A 315 4.48 -27.82 9.37
N ALA A 316 5.73 -27.52 9.02
CA ALA A 316 6.62 -26.72 9.86
C ALA A 316 6.07 -25.31 10.10
N ALA A 317 5.54 -24.64 9.06
CA ALA A 317 4.92 -23.32 9.17
C ALA A 317 3.74 -23.31 10.13
N MET A 318 2.83 -24.28 9.99
CA MET A 318 1.68 -24.46 10.87
C MET A 318 2.13 -24.64 12.33
N ASN A 319 3.08 -25.53 12.59
CA ASN A 319 3.60 -25.77 13.95
C ASN A 319 4.31 -24.53 14.52
N TYR A 320 5.06 -23.80 13.70
CA TYR A 320 5.70 -22.56 14.10
C TYR A 320 4.67 -21.50 14.53
N GLN A 321 3.60 -21.31 13.75
CA GLN A 321 2.52 -20.37 14.06
C GLN A 321 1.76 -20.72 15.34
N GLN A 322 1.70 -22.01 15.70
CA GLN A 322 1.12 -22.49 16.97
C GLN A 322 2.09 -22.41 18.15
N GLY A 323 3.36 -22.05 17.91
CA GLY A 323 4.41 -22.01 18.94
C GLY A 323 5.05 -23.37 19.26
N ASP A 324 4.74 -24.42 18.51
CA ASP A 324 5.42 -25.73 18.62
C ASP A 324 6.69 -25.74 17.76
N TYR A 325 7.70 -25.02 18.24
CA TYR A 325 8.99 -24.87 17.54
C TYR A 325 9.76 -26.19 17.44
N ALA A 326 9.54 -27.14 18.35
CA ALA A 326 10.20 -28.45 18.31
C ALA A 326 9.69 -29.27 17.14
N SER A 327 8.36 -29.37 16.98
CA SER A 327 7.76 -30.02 15.82
C SER A 327 8.10 -29.28 14.53
N ALA A 328 8.09 -27.94 14.54
CA ALA A 328 8.50 -27.15 13.38
C ALA A 328 9.93 -27.49 12.92
N LYS A 329 10.88 -27.57 13.87
CA LYS A 329 12.27 -27.97 13.59
C LYS A 329 12.36 -29.39 13.02
N ALA A 330 11.62 -30.35 13.60
CA ALA A 330 11.60 -31.74 13.14
C ALA A 330 11.06 -31.87 11.69
N PHE A 331 9.98 -31.15 11.35
CA PHE A 331 9.48 -31.13 9.97
C PHE A 331 10.47 -30.47 9.00
N LEU A 332 11.21 -29.43 9.43
CA LEU A 332 12.22 -28.79 8.60
C LEU A 332 13.43 -29.66 8.29
N GLU A 333 13.72 -30.71 9.07
CA GLU A 333 14.77 -31.69 8.73
C GLU A 333 14.42 -32.48 7.47
N GLN A 334 13.13 -32.58 7.16
CA GLN A 334 12.60 -33.29 6.00
C GLN A 334 12.12 -32.35 4.89
N ALA A 335 12.03 -31.05 5.19
CA ALA A 335 11.67 -30.04 4.20
C ALA A 335 12.85 -29.75 3.26
N GLY A 336 12.54 -29.56 1.98
CA GLY A 336 13.53 -29.13 0.98
C GLY A 336 14.05 -27.70 1.20
N ASP A 337 14.67 -27.17 0.14
CA ASP A 337 15.33 -25.85 0.13
C ASP A 337 14.43 -24.74 -0.44
N GLY A 338 13.10 -24.87 -0.29
CA GLY A 338 12.15 -23.84 -0.71
C GLY A 338 12.19 -22.57 0.15
N GLY A 339 11.66 -21.47 -0.38
CA GLY A 339 11.66 -20.16 0.30
C GLY A 339 11.08 -20.21 1.71
N LEU A 340 9.91 -20.84 1.89
CA LEU A 340 9.25 -20.97 3.19
C LEU A 340 10.09 -21.78 4.20
N ALA A 341 10.72 -22.86 3.75
CA ALA A 341 11.58 -23.67 4.61
C ALA A 341 12.80 -22.88 5.08
N TRP A 342 13.46 -22.13 4.20
CA TRP A 342 14.56 -21.24 4.58
C TRP A 342 14.13 -20.09 5.49
N TRP A 343 12.95 -19.52 5.24
CA TRP A 343 12.41 -18.46 6.10
C TRP A 343 12.17 -18.96 7.52
N LEU A 344 11.58 -20.15 7.67
CA LEU A 344 11.39 -20.80 8.97
C LEU A 344 12.72 -21.13 9.66
N ARG A 345 13.72 -21.64 8.92
CA ARG A 345 15.08 -21.86 9.44
C ARG A 345 15.68 -20.55 9.96
N ALA A 346 15.45 -19.43 9.26
CA ALA A 346 15.90 -18.12 9.69
C ALA A 346 15.22 -17.67 10.99
N LYS A 347 13.90 -17.80 11.09
CA LYS A 347 13.14 -17.45 12.30
C LYS A 347 13.55 -18.29 13.51
N LEU A 348 13.74 -19.60 13.34
CA LEU A 348 14.25 -20.47 14.40
C LEU A 348 15.67 -20.09 14.83
N ALA A 349 16.56 -19.76 13.89
CA ALA A 349 17.91 -19.29 14.22
C ALA A 349 17.89 -17.95 14.98
N VAL A 350 17.02 -17.01 14.62
CA VAL A 350 16.81 -15.76 15.39
C VAL A 350 16.38 -16.10 16.82
N ARG A 351 15.44 -17.03 16.99
CA ARG A 351 14.95 -17.48 18.31
C ARG A 351 16.05 -18.14 19.15
N GLU A 352 16.91 -18.92 18.53
CA GLU A 352 18.08 -19.55 19.16
C GLU A 352 19.21 -18.55 19.45
N GLY A 353 19.12 -17.31 18.94
CA GLY A 353 20.13 -16.27 19.10
C GLY A 353 21.32 -16.42 18.15
N ASP A 354 21.27 -17.35 17.19
CA ASP A 354 22.32 -17.56 16.19
C ASP A 354 22.13 -16.57 15.02
N LYS A 355 22.77 -15.41 15.17
CA LYS A 355 22.71 -14.32 14.18
C LYS A 355 23.32 -14.71 12.83
N SER A 356 24.35 -15.55 12.82
CA SER A 356 25.05 -15.96 11.60
C SER A 356 24.17 -16.91 10.79
N ALA A 357 23.62 -17.94 11.46
CA ALA A 357 22.68 -18.86 10.83
C ALA A 357 21.40 -18.14 10.37
N ALA A 358 20.89 -17.19 11.16
CA ALA A 358 19.73 -16.39 10.78
C ALA A 358 19.98 -15.59 9.50
N ALA A 359 21.07 -14.83 9.43
CA ALA A 359 21.42 -14.04 8.24
C ALA A 359 21.62 -14.93 6.99
N ALA A 360 22.31 -16.07 7.15
CA ALA A 360 22.52 -17.01 6.05
C ALA A 360 21.20 -17.63 5.56
N ALA A 361 20.28 -17.98 6.48
CA ALA A 361 18.98 -18.54 6.13
C ALA A 361 18.06 -17.50 5.48
N TYR A 362 18.03 -16.25 5.96
CA TYR A 362 17.29 -15.16 5.30
C TYR A 362 17.80 -14.91 3.87
N ALA A 363 19.11 -14.91 3.65
CA ALA A 363 19.67 -14.75 2.31
C ALA A 363 19.23 -15.88 1.36
N LYS A 364 19.20 -17.14 1.84
CA LYS A 364 18.70 -18.28 1.07
C LYS A 364 17.20 -18.19 0.82
N ALA A 365 16.41 -17.74 1.79
CA ALA A 365 14.98 -17.53 1.63
C ALA A 365 14.70 -16.47 0.54
N ALA A 366 15.42 -15.34 0.56
CA ALA A 366 15.26 -14.27 -0.43
C ALA A 366 15.60 -14.72 -1.86
N GLN A 367 16.56 -15.66 -1.99
CA GLN A 367 16.93 -16.27 -3.28
C GLN A 367 15.91 -17.30 -3.76
N ALA A 368 15.31 -18.06 -2.83
CA ALA A 368 14.40 -19.15 -3.16
C ALA A 368 12.95 -18.70 -3.43
N PHE A 369 12.52 -17.55 -2.90
CA PHE A 369 11.20 -16.99 -3.23
C PHE A 369 11.15 -16.36 -4.63
N PRO A 370 10.14 -16.68 -5.46
CA PRO A 370 9.89 -15.99 -6.72
C PRO A 370 9.64 -14.50 -6.53
N GLN A 371 10.08 -13.68 -7.49
CA GLN A 371 9.94 -12.22 -7.43
C GLN A 371 8.49 -11.74 -7.46
N ASN A 372 7.61 -12.51 -8.11
CA ASN A 372 6.21 -12.17 -8.33
C ASN A 372 5.24 -12.96 -7.43
N GLU A 373 5.75 -13.74 -6.47
CA GLU A 373 4.89 -14.44 -5.51
C GLU A 373 4.22 -13.43 -4.58
N SER A 374 2.89 -13.51 -4.47
CA SER A 374 2.07 -12.67 -3.61
C SER A 374 1.06 -13.53 -2.86
N TRP A 375 1.00 -13.34 -1.56
CA TRP A 375 -0.02 -13.94 -0.68
C TRP A 375 -1.17 -12.96 -0.43
N GLY A 376 -1.25 -11.86 -1.18
CA GLY A 376 -2.35 -10.91 -1.08
C GLY A 376 -2.34 -10.08 0.20
N GLU A 377 -3.50 -9.51 0.52
CA GLU A 377 -3.67 -8.58 1.64
C GLU A 377 -3.95 -9.31 2.95
N ARG A 378 -3.37 -8.79 4.03
CA ARG A 378 -3.65 -9.21 5.40
C ARG A 378 -3.69 -8.00 6.34
N ARG A 379 -4.19 -8.22 7.56
CA ARG A 379 -4.14 -7.25 8.66
C ARG A 379 -3.35 -7.82 9.82
N THR A 380 -2.47 -7.03 10.40
CA THR A 380 -1.77 -7.38 11.65
C THR A 380 -2.74 -7.34 12.84
N PRO A 381 -2.36 -7.88 14.01
CA PRO A 381 -3.16 -7.72 15.23
C PRO A 381 -3.44 -6.26 15.60
N ASP A 382 -2.57 -5.34 15.19
CA ASP A 382 -2.69 -3.88 15.41
C ASP A 382 -3.51 -3.18 14.31
N PHE A 383 -4.15 -3.96 13.42
CA PHE A 383 -4.95 -3.51 12.27
C PHE A 383 -4.18 -2.81 11.13
N ASP A 384 -2.84 -2.81 11.17
CA ASP A 384 -2.04 -2.37 10.03
C ASP A 384 -2.26 -3.31 8.84
N TYR A 385 -2.33 -2.75 7.63
CA TYR A 385 -2.45 -3.56 6.41
C TYR A 385 -1.09 -3.95 5.86
N GLU A 386 -0.98 -5.14 5.29
CA GLU A 386 0.21 -5.60 4.58
C GLU A 386 -0.23 -6.32 3.30
N THR A 387 0.31 -5.91 2.15
CA THR A 387 0.29 -6.75 0.94
C THR A 387 1.49 -7.68 1.02
N LEU A 388 1.27 -8.91 1.46
CA LEU A 388 2.33 -9.83 1.78
C LEU A 388 2.95 -10.43 0.52
N GLN A 389 4.15 -9.96 0.18
CA GLN A 389 5.03 -10.60 -0.77
C GLN A 389 6.18 -11.27 -0.01
N PRO A 390 6.29 -12.61 -0.01
CA PRO A 390 7.22 -13.32 0.87
C PRO A 390 8.67 -12.90 0.69
N LYS A 391 9.10 -12.65 -0.56
CA LYS A 391 10.45 -12.17 -0.84
C LYS A 391 10.71 -10.81 -0.20
N CYS A 392 9.81 -9.84 -0.41
CA CYS A 392 9.91 -8.51 0.18
C CYS A 392 9.94 -8.59 1.70
N ARG A 393 9.06 -9.43 2.30
CA ARG A 393 9.00 -9.61 3.75
C ARG A 393 10.30 -10.16 4.32
N VAL A 394 10.84 -11.19 3.70
CA VAL A 394 12.13 -11.81 4.05
C VAL A 394 13.28 -10.81 3.92
N GLU A 395 13.31 -10.00 2.87
CA GLU A 395 14.32 -8.95 2.68
C GLU A 395 14.19 -7.87 3.75
N GLY A 396 12.97 -7.42 4.08
CA GLY A 396 12.71 -6.46 5.14
C GLY A 396 13.07 -6.99 6.55
N GLU A 397 12.78 -8.26 6.85
CA GLU A 397 13.25 -8.91 8.08
C GLU A 397 14.77 -9.06 8.10
N SER A 398 15.41 -9.36 6.96
CA SER A 398 16.86 -9.34 6.85
C SER A 398 17.45 -7.96 7.09
N ALA A 399 16.74 -6.88 6.72
CA ALA A 399 17.18 -5.51 6.95
C ALA A 399 17.29 -5.19 8.44
N ILE A 400 16.39 -5.73 9.28
CA ILE A 400 16.48 -5.61 10.74
C ILE A 400 17.81 -6.16 11.27
N LEU A 401 18.24 -7.33 10.76
CA LEU A 401 19.52 -7.93 11.15
C LEU A 401 20.72 -7.14 10.60
N ALA A 402 20.59 -6.53 9.41
CA ALA A 402 21.62 -5.67 8.84
C ALA A 402 21.79 -4.37 9.65
N LEU A 403 20.68 -3.72 10.06
CA LEU A 403 20.70 -2.56 10.97
C LEU A 403 21.41 -2.89 12.29
N GLN A 404 21.09 -4.05 12.88
CA GLN A 404 21.72 -4.53 14.11
C GLN A 404 23.25 -4.70 13.97
N ARG A 405 23.75 -5.08 12.78
CA ARG A 405 25.18 -5.24 12.50
C ARG A 405 25.89 -3.92 12.14
N GLY A 406 25.14 -2.84 11.92
CA GLY A 406 25.67 -1.57 11.41
C GLY A 406 25.81 -1.51 9.88
N ASP A 407 25.26 -2.49 9.16
CA ASP A 407 25.27 -2.56 7.70
C ASP A 407 24.13 -1.69 7.10
N TYR A 408 24.12 -0.38 7.39
CA TYR A 408 22.95 0.48 7.13
C TYR A 408 22.58 0.60 5.65
N LEU A 409 23.56 0.67 4.74
CA LEU A 409 23.30 0.74 3.30
C LEU A 409 22.66 -0.55 2.78
N GLN A 410 23.09 -1.71 3.30
CA GLN A 410 22.48 -3.00 2.97
C GLN A 410 21.03 -3.05 3.47
N ALA A 411 20.79 -2.64 4.72
CA ALA A 411 19.45 -2.61 5.28
C ALA A 411 18.51 -1.71 4.47
N PHE A 412 18.98 -0.52 4.10
CA PHE A 412 18.23 0.39 3.25
C PHE A 412 17.91 -0.24 1.89
N ASP A 413 18.89 -0.82 1.22
CA ASP A 413 18.71 -1.45 -0.10
C ASP A 413 17.70 -2.62 -0.05
N GLN A 414 17.74 -3.43 1.01
CA GLN A 414 16.79 -4.52 1.23
C GLN A 414 15.34 -4.01 1.41
N LEU A 415 15.14 -2.95 2.18
CA LEU A 415 13.83 -2.33 2.34
C LEU A 415 13.36 -1.65 1.05
N TYR A 416 14.25 -0.92 0.37
CA TYR A 416 13.93 -0.17 -0.85
C TYR A 416 13.48 -1.08 -2.01
N ARG A 417 14.02 -2.29 -2.13
CA ARG A 417 13.62 -3.27 -3.14
C ARG A 417 12.16 -3.69 -3.06
N SER A 418 11.54 -3.57 -1.88
CA SER A 418 10.11 -3.83 -1.68
C SER A 418 9.18 -2.76 -2.30
N GLN A 419 9.75 -1.69 -2.84
CA GLN A 419 9.01 -0.57 -3.42
C GLN A 419 8.03 0.02 -2.39
N SER A 420 6.74 0.08 -2.72
CA SER A 420 5.73 0.70 -1.88
C SER A 420 5.38 -0.11 -0.63
N ILE A 421 5.75 -1.40 -0.58
CA ILE A 421 5.33 -2.31 0.51
C ILE A 421 5.94 -1.89 1.84
N TYR A 422 7.26 -1.65 1.90
CA TYR A 422 7.95 -1.18 3.11
C TYR A 422 8.62 0.18 2.91
N TRP A 423 7.99 1.06 2.11
CA TRP A 423 8.51 2.40 1.82
C TRP A 423 8.76 3.22 3.09
N PHE A 424 7.89 3.13 4.11
CA PHE A 424 8.01 3.94 5.32
C PHE A 424 9.23 3.56 6.17
N ASP A 425 9.55 2.26 6.23
CA ASP A 425 10.78 1.77 6.85
C ASP A 425 12.00 2.23 6.04
N ALA A 426 11.97 2.08 4.70
CA ALA A 426 13.04 2.52 3.81
C ALA A 426 13.30 4.04 3.92
N ALA A 427 12.24 4.85 3.94
CA ALA A 427 12.31 6.30 4.11
C ALA A 427 12.89 6.69 5.47
N THR A 428 12.51 5.99 6.55
CA THR A 428 13.07 6.20 7.88
C THR A 428 14.57 5.93 7.90
N VAL A 429 15.03 4.82 7.31
CA VAL A 429 16.46 4.51 7.23
C VAL A 429 17.20 5.52 6.35
N ALA A 430 16.65 5.88 5.18
CA ALA A 430 17.23 6.88 4.28
C ALA A 430 17.41 8.25 4.94
N GLU A 431 16.39 8.72 5.64
CA GLU A 431 16.36 10.07 6.20
C GLU A 431 17.06 10.17 7.55
N ARG A 432 16.92 9.14 8.40
CA ARG A 432 17.36 9.19 9.80
C ARG A 432 18.64 8.40 10.07
N VAL A 433 18.95 7.36 9.29
CA VAL A 433 20.09 6.47 9.58
C VAL A 433 21.25 6.67 8.60
N LEU A 434 20.98 6.72 7.30
CA LEU A 434 22.05 6.98 6.33
C LEU A 434 22.62 8.39 6.51
N THR A 435 23.93 8.53 6.31
CA THR A 435 24.54 9.84 6.09
C THR A 435 24.06 10.44 4.76
N LEU A 436 24.15 11.76 4.62
CA LEU A 436 23.79 12.43 3.38
C LEU A 436 24.63 11.92 2.19
N GLU A 437 25.92 11.65 2.41
CA GLU A 437 26.83 11.13 1.37
C GLU A 437 26.45 9.71 0.93
N GLU A 438 26.18 8.80 1.87
CA GLU A 438 25.73 7.43 1.58
C GLU A 438 24.41 7.45 0.77
N LEU A 439 23.42 8.23 1.23
CA LEU A 439 22.13 8.35 0.54
C LEU A 439 22.30 8.94 -0.87
N LYS A 440 23.04 10.04 -0.99
CA LYS A 440 23.26 10.70 -2.28
C LYS A 440 23.99 9.78 -3.26
N HIS A 441 25.04 9.10 -2.81
CA HIS A 441 25.78 8.15 -3.63
C HIS A 441 24.89 7.02 -4.13
N TYR A 442 24.05 6.45 -3.25
CA TYR A 442 23.10 5.41 -3.64
C TYR A 442 22.10 5.93 -4.68
N VAL A 443 21.48 7.09 -4.45
CA VAL A 443 20.50 7.66 -5.38
C VAL A 443 21.12 7.96 -6.75
N ASP A 444 22.32 8.52 -6.78
CA ASP A 444 23.02 8.87 -8.03
C ASP A 444 23.45 7.63 -8.84
N THR A 445 23.71 6.51 -8.17
CA THR A 445 24.22 5.29 -8.82
C THR A 445 23.15 4.26 -9.13
N GLN A 446 22.12 4.13 -8.29
CA GLN A 446 21.12 3.05 -8.36
C GLN A 446 19.70 3.53 -8.69
N VAL A 447 19.40 4.83 -8.56
CA VAL A 447 18.01 5.34 -8.62
C VAL A 447 17.87 6.38 -9.74
N PRO A 448 17.73 5.93 -11.01
CA PRO A 448 17.51 6.83 -12.13
C PRO A 448 16.24 7.65 -11.93
N ALA A 449 16.23 8.90 -12.42
CA ALA A 449 15.06 9.75 -12.35
C ALA A 449 13.93 9.14 -13.22
N PRO A 450 12.76 8.82 -12.65
CA PRO A 450 11.62 8.35 -13.44
C PRO A 450 11.02 9.49 -14.27
N PRO A 451 10.23 9.19 -15.32
CA PRO A 451 9.46 10.19 -16.03
C PRO A 451 8.53 10.97 -15.07
N PRO A 452 8.37 12.29 -15.25
CA PRO A 452 7.43 13.06 -14.43
C PRO A 452 6.00 12.62 -14.71
N LEU A 453 5.17 12.60 -13.66
CA LEU A 453 3.73 12.34 -13.81
C LEU A 453 3.08 13.41 -14.68
N SER A 454 2.27 12.97 -15.64
CA SER A 454 1.46 13.86 -16.49
C SER A 454 0.35 14.54 -15.67
N GLN A 455 -0.28 15.57 -16.24
CA GLN A 455 -1.42 16.21 -15.56
C GLN A 455 -2.57 15.21 -15.36
N GLN A 456 -2.81 14.34 -16.34
CA GLN A 456 -3.84 13.30 -16.24
C GLN A 456 -3.52 12.29 -15.12
N ASP A 457 -2.26 11.89 -14.95
CA ASP A 457 -1.85 11.01 -13.85
C ASP A 457 -2.14 11.66 -12.49
N ARG A 458 -1.85 12.96 -12.36
CA ARG A 458 -2.13 13.74 -11.14
C ARG A 458 -3.62 13.88 -10.88
N ASP A 459 -4.40 14.19 -11.92
CA ASP A 459 -5.86 14.32 -11.84
C ASP A 459 -6.51 12.97 -11.45
N ASN A 460 -5.89 11.85 -11.83
CA ASN A 460 -6.28 10.50 -11.46
C ASN A 460 -5.66 10.00 -10.14
N TYR A 461 -4.97 10.87 -9.38
CA TYR A 461 -4.33 10.54 -8.10
C TYR A 461 -3.35 9.36 -8.19
N VAL A 462 -2.64 9.21 -9.32
CA VAL A 462 -1.60 8.18 -9.47
C VAL A 462 -0.50 8.43 -8.42
N PRO A 463 -0.18 7.42 -7.57
CA PRO A 463 0.88 7.56 -6.59
C PRO A 463 2.23 7.89 -7.22
N LEU A 464 3.03 8.71 -6.54
CA LEU A 464 4.39 9.00 -6.97
C LEU A 464 5.24 7.70 -6.92
N PRO A 465 6.01 7.38 -7.98
CA PRO A 465 6.91 6.23 -7.94
C PRO A 465 7.90 6.36 -6.78
N VAL A 466 8.20 5.24 -6.10
CA VAL A 466 9.11 5.20 -4.95
C VAL A 466 10.49 5.79 -5.26
N ALA A 467 10.99 5.59 -6.48
CA ALA A 467 12.22 6.22 -6.96
C ALA A 467 12.14 7.77 -6.95
N ALA A 468 11.01 8.36 -7.35
CA ALA A 468 10.81 9.80 -7.28
C ALA A 468 10.63 10.26 -5.83
N SER A 469 9.93 9.50 -4.98
CA SER A 469 9.80 9.81 -3.54
C SER A 469 11.15 9.86 -2.83
N LEU A 470 12.04 8.90 -3.09
CA LEU A 470 13.40 8.88 -2.53
C LEU A 470 14.26 10.05 -3.02
N ARG A 471 14.15 10.41 -4.30
CA ARG A 471 14.86 11.58 -4.85
C ARG A 471 14.33 12.88 -4.24
N ASN A 472 13.01 13.03 -4.09
CA ASN A 472 12.42 14.16 -3.39
C ASN A 472 12.91 14.24 -1.93
N LEU A 473 12.94 13.12 -1.21
CA LEU A 473 13.49 13.03 0.15
C LEU A 473 14.93 13.55 0.21
N LEU A 474 15.80 13.06 -0.68
CA LEU A 474 17.19 13.55 -0.79
C LEU A 474 17.23 15.07 -1.09
N GLY A 475 16.41 15.55 -2.03
CA GLY A 475 16.31 16.97 -2.37
C GLY A 475 15.95 17.84 -1.15
N ARG A 476 14.95 17.42 -0.36
CA ARG A 476 14.56 18.13 0.86
C ARG A 476 15.67 18.10 1.91
N ARG A 477 16.32 16.95 2.09
CA ARG A 477 17.45 16.81 3.02
C ARG A 477 18.63 17.71 2.65
N LEU A 478 18.99 17.78 1.37
CA LEU A 478 20.03 18.69 0.85
C LEU A 478 19.71 20.15 1.20
N LEU A 479 18.45 20.58 1.08
CA LEU A 479 18.05 21.94 1.47
C LEU A 479 18.14 22.17 2.98
N ARG A 480 17.74 21.19 3.80
CA ARG A 480 17.85 21.29 5.27
C ARG A 480 19.30 21.37 5.73
N GLU A 481 20.20 20.62 5.09
CA GLU A 481 21.63 20.56 5.45
C GLU A 481 22.49 21.64 4.75
N GLY A 482 21.89 22.53 3.95
CA GLY A 482 22.58 23.69 3.37
C GLY A 482 23.23 23.46 2.00
N HIS A 483 23.03 22.31 1.39
CA HIS A 483 23.53 21.96 0.04
C HIS A 483 22.59 22.47 -1.06
N TYR A 484 22.32 23.77 -1.05
CA TYR A 484 21.27 24.43 -1.83
C TYR A 484 21.36 24.23 -3.33
N GLU A 485 22.56 24.36 -3.91
CA GLU A 485 22.76 24.31 -5.36
C GLU A 485 22.49 22.92 -5.94
N GLN A 486 22.68 21.87 -5.14
CA GLN A 486 22.54 20.48 -5.58
C GLN A 486 21.09 19.99 -5.50
N ALA A 487 20.31 20.53 -4.57
CA ALA A 487 18.99 19.99 -4.22
C ALA A 487 17.98 20.01 -5.38
N SER A 488 17.96 21.10 -6.17
CA SER A 488 16.95 21.29 -7.21
C SER A 488 16.92 20.18 -8.26
N ALA A 489 18.04 19.49 -8.51
CA ALA A 489 18.13 18.43 -9.51
C ALA A 489 17.41 17.13 -9.12
N TYR A 490 17.05 16.96 -7.84
CA TYR A 490 16.45 15.73 -7.34
C TYR A 490 14.92 15.77 -7.31
N PHE A 491 14.30 16.94 -7.38
CA PHE A 491 12.85 17.05 -7.34
C PHE A 491 12.18 16.56 -8.64
N ASP A 492 11.09 15.81 -8.51
CA ASP A 492 10.42 15.11 -9.60
C ASP A 492 9.83 16.04 -10.69
N ASN A 493 9.29 17.21 -10.30
CA ASN A 493 8.61 18.12 -11.21
C ASN A 493 9.17 19.55 -11.18
N ASP A 494 8.96 20.30 -12.27
CA ASP A 494 9.50 21.66 -12.44
C ASP A 494 9.02 22.65 -11.37
N GLY A 495 7.80 22.48 -10.86
CA GLY A 495 7.27 23.31 -9.79
C GLY A 495 8.12 23.19 -8.53
N LEU A 496 8.38 21.96 -8.08
CA LEU A 496 9.25 21.72 -6.92
C LEU A 496 10.69 22.14 -7.17
N ARG A 497 11.24 21.88 -8.38
CA ARG A 497 12.58 22.34 -8.75
C ARG A 497 12.72 23.86 -8.64
N HIS A 498 11.72 24.61 -9.11
CA HIS A 498 11.71 26.07 -9.02
C HIS A 498 11.60 26.56 -7.57
N LYS A 499 10.69 25.99 -6.78
CA LYS A 499 10.53 26.31 -5.35
C LYS A 499 11.84 26.08 -4.57
N ALA A 500 12.46 24.92 -4.77
CA ALA A 500 13.74 24.54 -4.16
C ALA A 500 14.88 25.49 -4.56
N LYS A 501 14.96 25.81 -5.86
CA LYS A 501 15.96 26.75 -6.38
C LYS A 501 15.78 28.15 -5.78
N LEU A 502 14.55 28.67 -5.72
CA LEU A 502 14.27 29.98 -5.14
C LEU A 502 14.70 30.01 -3.66
N TYR A 503 14.30 29.01 -2.87
CA TYR A 503 14.72 28.93 -1.47
C TYR A 503 16.25 28.94 -1.35
N GLY A 504 16.94 28.09 -2.12
CA GLY A 504 18.40 28.01 -2.14
C GLY A 504 19.09 29.33 -2.53
N GLU A 505 18.61 30.00 -3.58
CA GLU A 505 19.14 31.29 -4.03
C GLU A 505 18.99 32.38 -2.95
N GLN A 506 17.84 32.44 -2.26
CA GLN A 506 17.65 33.40 -1.17
C GLN A 506 18.58 33.11 0.03
N ARG A 507 18.81 31.84 0.35
CA ARG A 507 19.76 31.45 1.41
C ARG A 507 21.20 31.86 1.06
N LEU A 508 21.65 31.58 -0.17
CA LEU A 508 22.98 31.99 -0.65
C LEU A 508 23.12 33.52 -0.76
N ALA A 509 22.07 34.22 -1.20
CA ALA A 509 22.04 35.67 -1.26
C ALA A 509 22.15 36.29 0.16
N ALA A 510 21.50 35.71 1.16
CA ALA A 510 21.61 36.16 2.54
C ALA A 510 23.04 36.03 3.08
N ASP A 511 23.69 34.89 2.83
CA ASP A 511 25.04 34.63 3.34
C ASP A 511 26.08 35.56 2.66
N SER A 512 25.94 35.77 1.36
CA SER A 512 26.85 36.62 0.56
C SER A 512 26.58 38.13 0.66
N ALA A 513 25.41 38.55 1.13
CA ALA A 513 25.06 39.97 1.22
C ALA A 513 25.88 40.72 2.27
N TRP A 514 26.71 41.67 1.82
CA TRP A 514 27.46 42.56 2.72
C TRP A 514 26.55 43.56 3.46
N TRP A 515 25.48 44.02 2.81
CA TRP A 515 24.63 45.07 3.38
C TRP A 515 23.50 44.48 4.25
N PRO A 516 23.31 44.95 5.50
CA PRO A 516 22.36 44.34 6.44
C PRO A 516 20.93 44.24 5.89
N THR A 517 20.39 45.28 5.27
CA THR A 517 19.00 45.23 4.76
C THR A 517 18.82 44.30 3.57
N ARG A 518 19.86 44.10 2.75
CA ARG A 518 19.84 43.10 1.67
C ARG A 518 19.87 41.68 2.23
N ARG A 519 20.71 41.46 3.26
CA ARG A 519 20.72 40.20 4.01
C ARG A 519 19.37 39.95 4.68
N ALA A 520 18.76 40.96 5.30
CA ALA A 520 17.44 40.86 5.91
C ALA A 520 16.36 40.49 4.89
N ALA A 521 16.34 41.15 3.73
CA ALA A 521 15.39 40.85 2.66
C ALA A 521 15.52 39.41 2.15
N ALA A 522 16.75 38.95 1.91
CA ALA A 522 17.01 37.59 1.47
C ALA A 522 16.63 36.55 2.53
N LEU A 523 16.96 36.79 3.81
CA LEU A 523 16.54 35.94 4.93
C LEU A 523 15.02 35.86 5.06
N PHE A 524 14.33 37.00 4.94
CA PHE A 524 12.87 37.05 5.01
C PHE A 524 12.21 36.34 3.83
N ASN A 525 12.72 36.51 2.61
CA ASN A 525 12.20 35.80 1.44
C ASN A 525 12.43 34.28 1.57
N ALA A 526 13.59 33.86 2.08
CA ALA A 526 13.84 32.44 2.40
C ALA A 526 12.88 31.93 3.49
N ALA A 527 12.61 32.74 4.52
CA ALA A 527 11.68 32.43 5.60
C ALA A 527 10.25 32.24 5.07
N TRP A 528 9.76 33.18 4.26
CA TRP A 528 8.47 33.09 3.60
C TRP A 528 8.35 31.84 2.72
N THR A 529 9.39 31.56 1.93
CA THR A 529 9.45 30.36 1.07
C THR A 529 9.40 29.06 1.91
N ALA A 530 10.13 29.02 3.02
CA ALA A 530 10.08 27.90 3.97
C ALA A 530 8.70 27.76 4.61
N ARG A 531 8.02 28.87 4.92
CA ARG A 531 6.67 28.81 5.49
C ARG A 531 5.62 28.32 4.50
N GLU A 532 5.67 28.80 3.27
CA GLU A 532 4.64 28.50 2.26
C GLU A 532 4.82 27.14 1.62
N TRP A 533 6.06 26.75 1.33
CA TRP A 533 6.37 25.51 0.59
C TRP A 533 7.20 24.53 1.39
N GLY A 534 7.37 24.75 2.70
CA GLY A 534 8.26 23.96 3.54
C GLY A 534 7.90 22.48 3.62
N MET A 535 6.63 22.09 3.56
CA MET A 535 6.27 20.67 3.47
C MET A 535 6.88 20.02 2.22
N ASP A 536 6.80 20.71 1.09
CA ASP A 536 7.26 20.21 -0.21
C ASP A 536 8.79 20.18 -0.34
N ILE A 537 9.48 21.19 0.22
CA ILE A 537 10.92 21.41 -0.04
C ILE A 537 11.81 21.22 1.19
N LEU A 538 11.25 21.20 2.40
CA LEU A 538 11.99 20.99 3.64
C LEU A 538 11.45 19.82 4.46
N GLY A 539 10.22 19.33 4.22
CA GLY A 539 9.56 18.34 5.06
C GLY A 539 10.35 17.04 5.25
N TYR A 540 10.33 16.49 6.45
CA TYR A 540 10.75 15.10 6.67
C TYR A 540 9.72 14.15 6.05
N GLU A 541 10.18 13.09 5.36
CA GLU A 541 9.29 12.11 4.70
C GLU A 541 8.38 11.44 5.72
N MET A 542 8.97 11.03 6.86
CA MET A 542 8.28 10.49 8.03
C MET A 542 8.28 11.53 9.16
N ALA A 543 8.44 11.13 10.42
CA ALA A 543 8.49 12.07 11.53
C ALA A 543 9.62 13.13 11.38
N PRO A 544 9.36 14.39 11.78
CA PRO A 544 8.15 14.86 12.47
C PRO A 544 7.04 15.38 11.54
N ASP A 545 7.29 15.57 10.24
CA ASP A 545 6.37 16.28 9.35
C ASP A 545 5.39 15.37 8.60
N TYR A 546 5.79 14.13 8.35
CA TYR A 546 5.05 13.16 7.56
C TYR A 546 4.70 13.68 6.16
N ALA A 547 5.71 14.13 5.41
CA ALA A 547 5.52 14.60 4.03
C ALA A 547 4.87 13.55 3.13
N THR A 548 5.07 12.25 3.40
CA THR A 548 4.37 11.15 2.71
C THR A 548 2.83 11.24 2.82
N PHE A 549 2.31 11.94 3.83
CA PHE A 549 0.87 12.17 4.04
C PHE A 549 0.46 13.64 3.83
N GLY A 550 1.35 14.46 3.27
CA GLY A 550 1.18 15.93 3.24
C GLY A 550 1.09 16.53 4.64
N GLY A 551 1.57 15.82 5.66
CA GLY A 551 1.43 16.13 7.07
C GLY A 551 0.02 16.04 7.63
N ASN A 552 -0.94 15.41 6.96
CA ASN A 552 -2.31 15.25 7.48
C ASN A 552 -2.39 14.25 8.64
N TYR A 553 -1.55 13.22 8.61
CA TYR A 553 -1.52 12.13 9.58
C TYR A 553 -0.20 12.09 10.34
N ILE A 554 -0.26 11.54 11.55
CA ILE A 554 0.89 11.22 12.39
C ILE A 554 0.77 9.73 12.70
N LEU A 555 1.87 9.00 12.56
CA LEU A 555 1.97 7.64 13.06
C LEU A 555 2.60 7.66 14.46
N GLU A 556 2.32 6.64 15.25
CA GLU A 556 2.98 6.51 16.55
C GLU A 556 4.50 6.40 16.34
N ASN A 557 5.26 7.20 17.09
CA ASN A 557 6.71 7.14 17.07
C ASN A 557 7.18 6.30 18.26
N THR A 558 7.62 5.08 17.98
CA THR A 558 8.26 4.26 19.01
C THR A 558 9.66 4.80 19.29
N GLU A 559 9.93 5.16 20.55
CA GLU A 559 11.25 5.60 20.98
C GLU A 559 12.29 4.51 20.72
N LEU A 560 13.30 4.80 19.89
CA LEU A 560 14.34 3.85 19.56
C LEU A 560 15.34 3.71 20.71
N LYS A 561 15.35 2.55 21.36
CA LYS A 561 16.22 2.23 22.50
C LYS A 561 17.27 1.19 22.11
N VAL A 562 18.53 1.43 22.51
CA VAL A 562 19.61 0.45 22.35
C VAL A 562 19.20 -0.87 23.01
N GLY A 563 19.37 -1.96 22.30
CA GLY A 563 18.91 -3.27 22.74
C GLY A 563 19.34 -4.39 21.80
N PRO A 564 18.80 -5.61 21.96
CA PRO A 564 19.23 -6.76 21.18
C PRO A 564 19.14 -6.56 19.66
N LEU A 565 18.18 -5.78 19.17
CA LEU A 565 17.92 -5.56 17.74
C LEU A 565 18.20 -4.12 17.27
N VAL A 566 18.80 -3.28 18.13
CA VAL A 566 19.06 -1.86 17.86
C VAL A 566 20.47 -1.52 18.33
N ALA A 567 21.34 -1.16 17.38
CA ALA A 567 22.72 -0.80 17.66
C ALA A 567 22.86 0.62 18.21
N GLU A 568 23.89 0.87 19.02
CA GLU A 568 24.18 2.21 19.57
C GLU A 568 24.47 3.24 18.47
N ASP A 569 25.23 2.86 17.45
CA ASP A 569 25.53 3.75 16.31
C ASP A 569 24.26 4.13 15.53
N GLU A 570 23.26 3.24 15.48
CA GLU A 570 21.99 3.52 14.81
C GLU A 570 21.25 4.65 15.51
N VAL A 571 21.12 4.57 16.84
CA VAL A 571 20.49 5.60 17.67
C VAL A 571 21.25 6.92 17.52
N LYS A 572 22.57 6.88 17.53
CA LYS A 572 23.42 8.08 17.36
C LYS A 572 23.17 8.75 16.00
N ARG A 573 23.11 7.98 14.91
CA ARG A 573 22.84 8.51 13.56
C ARG A 573 21.44 9.11 13.45
N GLN A 574 20.43 8.45 14.04
CA GLN A 574 19.07 9.01 14.11
C GLN A 574 19.03 10.31 14.90
N GLN A 575 19.70 10.40 16.05
CA GLN A 575 19.76 11.65 16.80
C GLN A 575 20.48 12.76 16.03
N ALA A 576 21.57 12.43 15.33
CA ALA A 576 22.36 13.41 14.58
C ALA A 576 21.61 14.05 13.41
N SER A 577 20.68 13.31 12.78
CA SER A 577 19.88 13.79 11.65
C SER A 577 18.49 14.30 12.06
N ALA A 578 18.20 14.37 13.37
CA ALA A 578 16.90 14.77 13.89
C ALA A 578 16.57 16.22 13.52
N ALA A 579 15.28 16.49 13.28
CA ALA A 579 14.81 17.85 13.07
C ALA A 579 15.14 18.73 14.29
N GLN A 580 15.42 20.01 14.04
CA GLN A 580 15.74 20.98 15.09
C GLN A 580 14.82 22.21 14.94
N PRO A 581 13.79 22.37 15.78
CA PRO A 581 13.32 21.42 16.81
C PRO A 581 12.62 20.19 16.19
N ASP A 582 12.60 19.08 16.92
CA ASP A 582 11.88 17.86 16.53
C ASP A 582 10.37 18.01 16.84
N GLN A 583 9.71 18.82 16.02
CA GLN A 583 8.30 19.20 16.16
C GLN A 583 7.61 19.10 14.81
N ARG A 584 6.32 18.72 14.83
CA ARG A 584 5.52 18.62 13.61
C ARG A 584 5.45 19.96 12.90
N TYR A 585 5.56 19.93 11.58
CA TYR A 585 5.69 21.11 10.73
C TYR A 585 6.96 21.89 11.07
N HIS A 586 8.10 21.19 11.23
CA HIS A 586 9.38 21.78 11.66
C HIS A 586 9.80 22.94 10.74
N TYR A 587 9.43 22.88 9.46
CA TYR A 587 9.71 23.94 8.49
C TYR A 587 9.11 25.30 8.89
N ARG A 588 8.06 25.34 9.72
CA ARG A 588 7.50 26.58 10.30
C ARG A 588 8.46 27.19 11.32
N PHE A 589 9.13 26.37 12.13
CA PHE A 589 10.18 26.81 13.05
C PHE A 589 11.42 27.28 12.28
N VAL A 590 11.77 26.60 11.19
CA VAL A 590 12.83 27.07 10.28
C VAL A 590 12.48 28.46 9.73
N ALA A 591 11.24 28.65 9.28
CA ALA A 591 10.77 29.93 8.79
C ALA A 591 10.84 31.04 9.86
N THR A 592 10.27 30.83 11.06
CA THR A 592 10.30 31.82 12.14
C THR A 592 11.74 32.14 12.58
N ALA A 593 12.63 31.15 12.64
CA ALA A 593 14.04 31.37 12.94
C ALA A 593 14.74 32.21 11.86
N LEU A 594 14.45 31.98 10.58
CA LEU A 594 14.99 32.79 9.47
C LEU A 594 14.46 34.23 9.51
N ALA A 595 13.17 34.43 9.81
CA ALA A 595 12.60 35.77 9.97
C ALA A 595 13.17 36.49 11.21
N SER A 596 13.38 35.79 12.32
CA SER A 596 14.04 36.37 13.50
C SER A 596 15.48 36.83 13.17
N LYS A 597 16.23 36.03 12.41
CA LYS A 597 17.56 36.44 11.87
C LYS A 597 17.45 37.60 10.88
N ALA A 598 16.40 37.68 10.09
CA ALA A 598 16.16 38.83 9.21
C ALA A 598 15.97 40.10 10.04
N ALA A 599 15.19 40.04 11.13
CA ALA A 599 14.97 41.15 12.05
C ALA A 599 16.27 41.64 12.73
N ASP A 600 17.21 40.73 13.05
CA ASP A 600 18.54 41.09 13.59
C ASP A 600 19.35 42.01 12.64
N ASN A 601 19.03 41.99 11.34
CA ASN A 601 19.70 42.76 10.30
C ASN A 601 18.92 44.04 9.91
N LEU A 602 17.93 44.45 10.72
CA LEU A 602 17.12 45.63 10.49
C LEU A 602 17.24 46.63 11.65
N PRO A 603 17.11 47.95 11.40
CA PRO A 603 17.04 48.92 12.49
C PRO A 603 15.76 48.68 13.28
N HIS A 604 15.86 48.54 14.60
CA HIS A 604 14.71 48.23 15.46
C HIS A 604 13.59 49.28 15.38
N THR A 605 13.90 50.51 14.94
CA THR A 605 12.90 51.58 14.76
C THR A 605 12.16 51.52 13.42
N SER A 606 12.55 50.62 12.51
CA SER A 606 12.02 50.57 11.15
C SER A 606 10.69 49.81 11.06
N GLN A 607 9.84 50.19 10.09
CA GLN A 607 8.62 49.43 9.79
C GLN A 607 8.95 47.98 9.39
N ALA A 608 10.06 47.76 8.67
CA ALA A 608 10.48 46.43 8.25
C ALA A 608 10.75 45.51 9.44
N PHE A 609 11.36 46.00 10.52
CA PHE A 609 11.57 45.22 11.74
C PHE A 609 10.24 44.74 12.34
N ALA A 610 9.27 45.65 12.48
CA ALA A 610 7.94 45.31 12.98
C ALA A 610 7.23 44.30 12.06
N ALA A 611 7.29 44.51 10.74
CA ALA A 611 6.60 43.70 9.74
C ALA A 611 7.14 42.27 9.67
N VAL A 612 8.48 42.12 9.69
CA VAL A 612 9.13 40.80 9.73
C VAL A 612 8.70 40.00 10.96
N LEU A 613 8.68 40.63 12.15
CA LEU A 613 8.26 39.95 13.38
C LEU A 613 6.74 39.67 13.39
N CYS A 614 5.93 40.56 12.82
CA CYS A 614 4.50 40.35 12.66
C CYS A 614 4.21 39.10 11.83
N GLU A 615 4.80 39.01 10.64
CA GLU A 615 4.66 37.85 9.75
C GLU A 615 5.12 36.56 10.44
N ALA A 616 6.30 36.58 11.07
CA ALA A 616 6.84 35.43 11.79
C ALA A 616 5.89 34.97 12.92
N SER A 617 5.25 35.89 13.64
CA SER A 617 4.27 35.56 14.67
C SER A 617 3.01 34.91 14.07
N GLY A 618 2.64 35.22 12.83
CA GLY A 618 1.47 34.62 12.16
C GLY A 618 1.69 33.21 11.62
N TRP A 619 2.93 32.73 11.59
CA TRP A 619 3.27 31.47 10.91
C TRP A 619 2.98 30.21 11.70
N ASN A 620 2.54 30.34 12.95
CA ASN A 620 2.04 29.25 13.79
C ASN A 620 3.01 28.07 13.94
N SER A 621 4.24 28.37 14.35
CA SER A 621 5.24 27.37 14.78
C SER A 621 4.90 26.79 16.16
N SER A 622 4.80 27.62 17.19
CA SER A 622 4.26 27.27 18.51
C SER A 622 3.74 28.50 19.26
N LEU A 623 2.92 28.29 20.30
CA LEU A 623 2.46 29.40 21.16
C LEU A 623 3.62 30.10 21.89
N GLU A 624 4.68 29.35 22.23
CA GLU A 624 5.87 29.88 22.89
C GLU A 624 6.67 30.79 21.95
N GLU A 625 6.94 30.35 20.71
CA GLU A 625 7.64 31.19 19.72
C GLU A 625 6.83 32.43 19.35
N GLN A 626 5.51 32.30 19.18
CA GLN A 626 4.62 33.43 18.92
C GLN A 626 4.72 34.47 20.05
N SER A 627 4.62 34.02 21.29
CA SER A 627 4.72 34.88 22.46
C SER A 627 6.09 35.56 22.55
N ALA A 628 7.17 34.82 22.30
CA ALA A 628 8.53 35.34 22.32
C ALA A 628 8.78 36.40 21.22
N ILE A 629 8.30 36.14 20.00
CA ILE A 629 8.39 37.07 18.86
C ILE A 629 7.61 38.36 19.16
N TYR A 630 6.39 38.24 19.69
CA TYR A 630 5.58 39.40 20.07
C TYR A 630 6.23 40.21 21.20
N GLN A 631 6.74 39.54 22.25
CA GLN A 631 7.48 40.20 23.33
C GLN A 631 8.71 40.95 22.82
N ARG A 632 9.44 40.35 21.87
CA ARG A 632 10.58 41.00 21.20
C ARG A 632 10.14 42.28 20.48
N TYR A 633 9.05 42.22 19.70
CA TYR A 633 8.50 43.39 19.05
C TYR A 633 8.08 44.48 20.06
N VAL A 634 7.37 44.14 21.13
CA VAL A 634 6.94 45.12 22.15
C VAL A 634 8.14 45.80 22.83
N LYS A 635 9.23 45.07 23.05
CA LYS A 635 10.42 45.58 23.72
C LYS A 635 11.28 46.48 22.83
N GLU A 636 11.40 46.14 21.55
CA GLU A 636 12.42 46.70 20.67
C GLU A 636 11.85 47.46 19.46
N GLY A 637 10.65 47.10 19.03
CA GLY A 637 10.04 47.58 17.80
C GLY A 637 9.48 49.01 17.87
N PRO A 638 9.21 49.62 16.71
CA PRO A 638 8.57 50.92 16.65
C PRO A 638 7.06 50.80 16.86
N TYR A 639 6.42 51.87 17.31
CA TYR A 639 4.98 51.98 17.25
C TYR A 639 4.51 52.05 15.78
N VAL A 640 3.57 51.18 15.43
CA VAL A 640 2.89 51.15 14.13
C VAL A 640 1.40 50.89 14.34
N GLU A 641 0.53 51.61 13.63
CA GLU A 641 -0.92 51.56 13.87
C GLU A 641 -1.52 50.17 13.61
N TRP A 642 -0.98 49.44 12.63
CA TRP A 642 -1.45 48.11 12.25
C TRP A 642 -1.04 47.00 13.25
N ALA A 643 -0.16 47.28 14.22
CA ALA A 643 0.20 46.29 15.25
C ALA A 643 -0.94 45.94 16.23
N ALA A 644 -2.10 46.59 16.10
CA ALA A 644 -3.31 46.18 16.81
C ALA A 644 -3.76 44.74 16.44
N ASP A 645 -3.40 44.26 15.24
CA ASP A 645 -3.70 42.91 14.73
C ASP A 645 -2.40 42.14 14.39
N PHE A 646 -1.42 42.22 15.31
CA PHE A 646 -0.09 41.64 15.13
C PHE A 646 -0.16 40.11 14.98
N GLY A 647 0.46 39.57 13.94
CA GLY A 647 0.40 38.15 13.60
C GLY A 647 -0.70 37.77 12.61
N HIS A 648 -1.53 38.73 12.16
CA HIS A 648 -2.62 38.46 11.23
C HIS A 648 -2.56 39.33 9.97
N GLN A 649 -2.74 40.65 10.10
CA GLN A 649 -2.72 41.59 8.97
C GLN A 649 -1.38 42.34 8.89
N CYS A 650 -0.34 41.59 8.57
CA CYS A 650 1.01 42.12 8.50
C CYS A 650 1.30 42.71 7.10
N PRO A 651 1.78 43.96 6.98
CA PRO A 651 2.22 44.49 5.71
C PRO A 651 3.56 43.87 5.30
N TYR A 652 3.86 43.85 3.99
CA TYR A 652 5.18 43.46 3.51
C TYR A 652 6.28 44.36 4.11
N PRO A 653 7.45 43.83 4.53
CA PRO A 653 8.51 44.64 5.12
C PRO A 653 9.15 45.63 4.12
N ASP A 654 9.21 46.91 4.49
CA ASP A 654 9.81 47.98 3.68
C ASP A 654 11.33 48.03 3.87
N PHE A 655 12.02 47.11 3.19
CA PHE A 655 13.48 47.02 3.25
C PHE A 655 14.19 48.25 2.64
N GLU A 656 13.56 48.93 1.68
CA GLU A 656 14.14 50.11 1.03
C GLU A 656 14.22 51.32 1.97
N ASN A 657 13.16 51.58 2.74
CA ASN A 657 13.19 52.67 3.71
C ASN A 657 13.98 52.30 4.97
N ALA A 658 14.07 51.01 5.31
CA ALA A 658 15.00 50.54 6.35
C ALA A 658 16.47 50.84 5.99
N ASP A 659 16.84 50.73 4.71
CA ASP A 659 18.19 51.03 4.22
C ASP A 659 18.58 52.49 4.47
N LYS A 660 17.69 53.43 4.11
CA LYS A 660 17.88 54.86 4.36
C LYS A 660 18.15 55.16 5.84
N ARG A 661 17.51 54.41 6.75
CA ARG A 661 17.68 54.60 8.20
C ARG A 661 19.04 54.17 8.73
N TYR A 662 19.69 53.17 8.16
CA TYR A 662 21.06 52.83 8.54
C TYR A 662 22.03 53.98 8.24
N VAL A 663 21.87 54.60 7.08
CA VAL A 663 22.67 55.78 6.70
C VAL A 663 22.33 56.97 7.59
N THR A 664 21.06 57.26 7.85
CA THR A 664 20.68 58.40 8.70
C THR A 664 21.11 58.22 10.14
N GLN A 665 20.96 57.04 10.76
CA GLN A 665 21.39 56.81 12.14
C GLN A 665 22.90 57.03 12.34
N VAL A 666 23.73 56.52 11.42
CA VAL A 666 25.18 56.73 11.47
C VAL A 666 25.53 58.20 11.24
N THR A 667 24.92 58.84 10.24
CA THR A 667 25.19 60.26 9.96
C THR A 667 24.67 61.19 11.05
N ASP A 668 23.55 60.87 11.71
CA ASP A 668 22.97 61.67 12.78
C ASP A 668 23.72 61.48 14.10
N ALA A 669 24.20 60.26 14.39
CA ALA A 669 25.13 60.02 15.49
C ALA A 669 26.46 60.77 15.28
N ALA A 670 27.03 60.70 14.06
CA ALA A 670 28.22 61.46 13.70
C ALA A 670 27.99 62.97 13.75
N ARG A 671 26.86 63.47 13.22
CA ARG A 671 26.46 64.89 13.31
C ARG A 671 26.26 65.32 14.75
N SER A 672 25.68 64.48 15.60
CA SER A 672 25.45 64.77 17.02
C SER A 672 26.77 64.83 17.79
N ALA A 673 27.68 63.88 17.56
CA ALA A 673 29.02 63.86 18.14
C ALA A 673 29.91 65.02 17.65
N LEU A 674 29.74 65.46 16.40
CA LEU A 674 30.44 66.61 15.82
C LEU A 674 29.75 67.96 16.10
N ARG A 675 28.52 67.95 16.64
CA ARG A 675 27.73 69.14 16.97
C ARG A 675 28.43 70.11 17.92
N PRO A 676 29.16 69.67 18.97
CA PRO A 676 29.94 70.56 19.84
C PRO A 676 31.12 71.22 19.11
N TYR A 677 31.67 70.55 18.09
CA TYR A 677 32.80 71.04 17.29
C TYR A 677 32.39 71.81 16.03
N LYS A 678 31.09 72.08 15.85
CA LYS A 678 30.54 72.73 14.65
C LYS A 678 31.21 74.08 14.35
N MET A 679 31.34 74.95 15.36
CA MET A 679 31.98 76.27 15.21
C MET A 679 33.48 76.18 14.90
N PRO A 680 34.32 75.44 15.65
CA PRO A 680 35.73 75.31 15.33
C PRO A 680 35.99 74.57 14.00
N LEU A 681 35.15 73.59 13.61
CA LEU A 681 35.24 72.96 12.28
C LEU A 681 34.88 73.92 11.16
N GLN A 682 33.82 74.73 11.31
CA GLN A 682 33.44 75.73 10.30
C GLN A 682 34.51 76.82 10.15
N VAL A 683 35.03 77.35 11.26
CA VAL A 683 36.12 78.34 11.25
C VAL A 683 37.40 77.71 10.67
N GLY A 684 37.76 76.51 11.10
CA GLY A 684 38.92 75.77 10.57
C GLY A 684 38.81 75.49 9.07
N SER A 685 37.61 75.15 8.58
CA SER A 685 37.33 74.95 7.16
C SER A 685 37.49 76.26 6.38
N VAL A 686 36.92 77.37 6.87
CA VAL A 686 37.06 78.69 6.22
C VAL A 686 38.52 79.14 6.19
N VAL A 687 39.27 78.95 7.27
CA VAL A 687 40.71 79.26 7.32
C VAL A 687 41.49 78.37 6.36
N ALA A 688 41.21 77.07 6.30
CA ALA A 688 41.87 76.15 5.37
C ALA A 688 41.57 76.51 3.90
N PHE A 689 40.32 76.84 3.57
CA PHE A 689 39.93 77.30 2.23
C PHE A 689 40.54 78.67 1.90
N ALA A 690 40.61 79.60 2.85
CA ALA A 690 41.27 80.89 2.67
C ALA A 690 42.78 80.73 2.45
N VAL A 691 43.44 79.85 3.20
CA VAL A 691 44.86 79.52 3.03
C VAL A 691 45.11 78.82 1.69
N ALA A 692 44.26 77.89 1.29
CA ALA A 692 44.34 77.22 -0.01
C ALA A 692 44.12 78.21 -1.17
N ALA A 693 43.13 79.11 -1.05
CA ALA A 693 42.86 80.17 -2.01
C ALA A 693 44.01 81.18 -2.08
N LEU A 694 44.60 81.57 -0.94
CA LEU A 694 45.79 82.43 -0.87
C LEU A 694 47.01 81.74 -1.49
N LEU A 695 47.22 80.44 -1.24
CA LEU A 695 48.29 79.67 -1.85
C LEU A 695 48.09 79.54 -3.36
N MET A 696 46.87 79.30 -3.84
CA MET A 696 46.53 79.32 -5.26
C MET A 696 46.76 80.71 -5.86
N PHE A 697 46.31 81.78 -5.21
CA PHE A 697 46.51 83.16 -5.67
C PHE A 697 47.99 83.54 -5.74
N LYS A 698 48.79 83.12 -4.75
CA LYS A 698 50.25 83.30 -4.74
C LYS A 698 50.93 82.49 -5.84
N ARG A 699 50.41 81.29 -6.16
CA ARG A 699 50.89 80.43 -7.25
C ARG A 699 50.51 80.98 -8.64
N CYS A 700 49.35 81.62 -8.77
CA CYS A 700 48.92 82.33 -9.98
C CYS A 700 49.73 83.62 -10.19
N ARG A 701 50.04 84.39 -9.13
CA ARG A 701 50.91 85.57 -9.22
C ARG A 701 52.36 85.24 -9.60
N ARG A 702 52.89 84.08 -9.16
CA ARG A 702 54.22 83.58 -9.58
C ARG A 702 54.30 83.07 -11.02
N LYS A 703 53.18 82.97 -11.74
CA LYS A 703 53.15 82.66 -13.18
C LYS A 703 52.92 83.89 -14.07
N ALA A 704 52.73 85.08 -13.47
CA ALA A 704 52.52 86.35 -14.17
C ALA A 704 53.70 87.34 -13.98
N GLN A 705 54.81 86.86 -13.44
CA GLN A 705 56.17 87.42 -13.51
C GLN A 705 57.02 86.37 -14.21
#